data_AF-A0A2V8U3L3-F1
#
_entry.id   AF-A0A2V8U3L3-F1
#
_cell.length_a   1.000
_cell.length_b   1.000
_cell.length_c   1.000
_cell.angle_alpha   90.00
_cell.angle_beta   90.00
_cell.angle_gamma   90.00
#
_symmetry.space_group_name_H-M   'P 1'
#
loop_
_entity.id
_entity.type
_entity.pdbx_description
1 polymer ?
#
loop_
_entity_poly.entity_id
_entity_poly.type
_entity_poly.pdbx_seq_one_letter_code
_entity_poly.pdbx_strand_id
1 'polypeptide(L)'
;MKVSALLAVVATGAAFLSPLRPAPARELTLEERVRAQEAIERVYYSHQTGTTRPFDEVVTRSLLESKVRTYLRQTAALQTVWKTPVTADMLRRETERMARQTRMPKRLLEIYAALGDDVLTIQECLARPALVDRLARSFFDHDPSIHGEARRTAEALRTDLTTGRLDPRSERPDRSIIDLVRIDAGKPDRPDRRGDGPHGGSRSPQRLELEPAEFARQAARLPDRPGAIGPVVEEPEAFVMSVVLDKGEGEIRVASFSAPKITWDDWWRSAEGRFDEAAIDPTVASDDPLPMPRSRSSETSMSSPCPDDTWDNGSLDDLPSPRYAHTAVWTGSLMIILGGFNNGFDYTGGRYDPVIDTWSRVSMQGAPSTRGGYTAVWAGSSMVIWGGSHGSGANLTFFDDGGRYDPVTDTWTPTSTIDAPSPRGGHTAVWTGGLMVVWGGHGASSTLDTGGRYDPATDSWTPTSTIGAPSAKDGHNAVWTGSLMIVWGGGQNSGGRYDPASDTWTPMSTTSLSLSEYDQTAIWTGKAMVIWNALEIGGRYDPVSDAWTPVSTTNAPSPRDRQTVVWAGTEMIVWGGSPYAQSYEDTGGRYNPVTDTWTAVPMTDPPSPRAYHTAVWTGNQMIVWGGVGYEGILSTGGRFVPAANVWAPTSTMGAPSARMYHTAVWTGSLMIVWGGLSSNRSVNTGGRYDPATDTWSPTPTFRAPAPRYWHTAVWTGDRMIVWGGSGPNNDGGRYDPVTGTWTPISLTNAPSPRYGHTAVWAGTQMIVWGGQYTGLLNTGGRYDPSADSWTPTSTANAPAPRSRHTVVWTDALMLVWGGSTSVSGDALSNTGGRYDPAGVSWTSIATINAPSPRADHTAVWAKDRMVVWGGDIGYPNYANTGGRYDLQSDTWDTTSTIGAPSPRVGHRPPPP
;
A
#
# COMPACT_ATOMS: atom_id res chain seq x y z
N MET A 1 -57.58 -51.79 -59.37
CA MET A 1 -56.97 -50.53 -59.82
C MET A 1 -56.32 -49.86 -58.61
N LYS A 2 -55.02 -49.51 -58.75
CA LYS A 2 -54.16 -48.73 -57.84
C LYS A 2 -53.59 -49.45 -56.60
N VAL A 3 -52.25 -49.41 -56.57
CA VAL A 3 -51.23 -50.16 -55.80
C VAL A 3 -50.97 -49.40 -54.49
N SER A 4 -51.23 -49.95 -53.29
CA SER A 4 -50.42 -50.86 -52.44
C SER A 4 -49.11 -50.22 -51.95
N ALA A 5 -48.62 -50.34 -50.72
CA ALA A 5 -49.09 -50.68 -49.38
C ALA A 5 -47.85 -50.35 -48.51
N LEU A 6 -48.02 -49.72 -47.34
CA LEU A 6 -46.90 -49.41 -46.45
C LEU A 6 -47.23 -49.93 -45.05
N LEU A 7 -46.44 -50.86 -44.53
CA LEU A 7 -46.10 -50.95 -43.11
C LEU A 7 -45.02 -52.03 -42.84
N ALA A 8 -44.12 -51.69 -41.91
CA ALA A 8 -43.36 -52.59 -41.00
C ALA A 8 -42.20 -53.43 -41.61
N VAL A 9 -41.07 -53.75 -40.94
CA VAL A 9 -40.52 -53.51 -39.59
C VAL A 9 -39.03 -53.99 -39.59
N VAL A 10 -38.18 -53.26 -38.85
CA VAL A 10 -36.93 -53.61 -38.09
C VAL A 10 -35.88 -54.60 -38.64
N ALA A 11 -34.61 -54.14 -38.68
CA ALA A 11 -33.44 -54.85 -38.11
C ALA A 11 -32.24 -53.89 -37.92
N THR A 12 -31.62 -53.96 -36.75
CA THR A 12 -30.42 -53.22 -36.31
C THR A 12 -29.14 -53.72 -36.99
N GLY A 13 -28.24 -52.80 -37.33
CA GLY A 13 -26.87 -53.09 -37.77
C GLY A 13 -25.92 -51.96 -37.37
N ALA A 14 -24.91 -52.28 -36.57
CA ALA A 14 -23.82 -51.38 -36.18
C ALA A 14 -22.85 -51.19 -37.36
N ALA A 15 -22.39 -49.95 -37.58
CA ALA A 15 -21.34 -49.62 -38.53
C ALA A 15 -20.28 -48.70 -37.89
N PHE A 16 -19.03 -48.99 -38.23
CA PHE A 16 -17.76 -48.47 -37.71
C PHE A 16 -17.57 -46.94 -37.82
N LEU A 17 -16.98 -46.34 -36.79
CA LEU A 17 -16.44 -44.97 -36.79
C LEU A 17 -15.02 -44.97 -37.40
N SER A 18 -14.76 -44.06 -38.35
CA SER A 18 -13.40 -43.70 -38.81
C SER A 18 -12.90 -42.47 -38.03
N PRO A 19 -11.58 -42.35 -37.74
CA PRO A 19 -11.04 -41.18 -37.06
C PRO A 19 -10.83 -40.01 -38.04
N LEU A 20 -11.28 -38.81 -37.63
CA LEU A 20 -11.02 -37.54 -38.33
C LEU A 20 -9.53 -37.16 -38.24
N ARG A 21 -8.95 -36.63 -39.33
CA ARG A 21 -7.58 -36.08 -39.39
C ARG A 21 -7.55 -34.65 -38.79
N PRO A 22 -6.47 -34.25 -38.07
CA PRO A 22 -6.29 -32.87 -37.59
C PRO A 22 -5.86 -31.91 -38.73
N ALA A 23 -6.26 -30.64 -38.62
CA ALA A 23 -5.95 -29.55 -39.54
C ALA A 23 -4.46 -29.10 -39.47
N PRO A 24 -3.88 -28.47 -40.52
CA PRO A 24 -2.47 -28.08 -40.55
C PRO A 24 -2.19 -26.82 -39.70
N ALA A 25 -1.04 -26.80 -39.02
CA ALA A 25 -0.56 -25.68 -38.21
C ALA A 25 -0.16 -24.47 -39.07
N ARG A 26 -0.70 -23.28 -38.76
CA ARG A 26 -0.33 -21.99 -39.36
C ARG A 26 0.69 -21.27 -38.47
N GLU A 27 1.72 -20.67 -39.06
CA GLU A 27 2.81 -19.98 -38.36
C GLU A 27 2.86 -18.48 -38.73
N LEU A 28 3.17 -17.59 -37.77
CA LEU A 28 3.24 -16.13 -37.99
C LEU A 28 4.64 -15.70 -38.43
N THR A 29 4.70 -14.89 -39.48
CA THR A 29 5.94 -14.25 -39.96
C THR A 29 6.42 -13.16 -38.99
N LEU A 30 7.70 -12.79 -39.08
CA LEU A 30 8.27 -11.67 -38.31
C LEU A 30 7.50 -10.36 -38.53
N GLU A 31 7.14 -10.07 -39.77
CA GLU A 31 6.40 -8.85 -40.12
C GLU A 31 4.99 -8.81 -39.49
N GLU A 32 4.29 -9.96 -39.44
CA GLU A 32 2.99 -10.05 -38.76
C GLU A 32 3.12 -9.83 -37.25
N ARG A 33 4.18 -10.37 -36.62
CA ARG A 33 4.48 -10.14 -35.20
C ARG A 33 4.83 -8.68 -34.90
N VAL A 34 5.56 -8.02 -35.79
CA VAL A 34 5.91 -6.59 -35.66
C VAL A 34 4.66 -5.71 -35.74
N ARG A 35 3.74 -6.00 -36.67
CA ARG A 35 2.46 -5.29 -36.76
C ARG A 35 1.59 -5.50 -35.53
N ALA A 36 1.56 -6.73 -35.01
CA ALA A 36 0.85 -7.03 -33.76
C ALA A 36 1.46 -6.27 -32.57
N GLN A 37 2.80 -6.23 -32.45
CA GLN A 37 3.48 -5.44 -31.42
C GLN A 37 3.15 -3.95 -31.55
N GLU A 38 3.14 -3.40 -32.76
CA GLU A 38 2.76 -2.01 -32.99
C GLU A 38 1.34 -1.71 -32.51
N ALA A 39 0.38 -2.59 -32.84
CA ALA A 39 -1.01 -2.45 -32.44
C ALA A 39 -1.17 -2.46 -30.90
N ILE A 40 -0.46 -3.34 -30.20
CA ILE A 40 -0.44 -3.38 -28.73
C ILE A 40 0.11 -2.07 -28.16
N GLU A 41 1.28 -1.63 -28.62
CA GLU A 41 1.94 -0.41 -28.12
C GLU A 41 1.08 0.84 -28.37
N ARG A 42 0.36 0.92 -29.50
CA ARG A 42 -0.57 2.03 -29.78
C ARG A 42 -1.69 2.11 -28.75
N VAL A 43 -2.23 0.98 -28.29
CA VAL A 43 -3.23 0.96 -27.21
C VAL A 43 -2.60 1.50 -25.92
N TYR A 44 -1.46 0.97 -25.48
CA TYR A 44 -0.78 1.45 -24.26
C TYR A 44 -0.46 2.95 -24.30
N TYR A 45 0.04 3.43 -25.45
CA TYR A 45 0.42 4.83 -25.63
C TYR A 45 -0.77 5.78 -25.58
N SER A 46 -1.91 5.38 -26.15
CA SER A 46 -3.14 6.21 -26.16
C SER A 46 -3.70 6.51 -24.77
N HIS A 47 -3.38 5.67 -23.78
CA HIS A 47 -3.82 5.81 -22.39
C HIS A 47 -2.76 6.43 -21.47
N GLN A 48 -1.58 6.80 -21.99
CA GLN A 48 -0.56 7.45 -21.19
C GLN A 48 -0.96 8.89 -20.80
N THR A 49 -0.69 9.28 -19.56
CA THR A 49 -1.01 10.61 -19.04
C THR A 49 0.05 11.62 -19.46
N GLY A 50 -0.37 12.78 -19.96
CA GLY A 50 0.55 13.90 -20.23
C GLY A 50 1.49 13.72 -21.43
N THR A 51 1.16 12.83 -22.37
CA THR A 51 1.92 12.66 -23.62
C THR A 51 1.87 13.90 -24.49
N THR A 52 3.02 14.32 -25.01
CA THR A 52 3.16 15.51 -25.87
C THR A 52 3.81 15.21 -27.22
N ARG A 53 4.47 14.05 -27.35
CA ARG A 53 5.14 13.60 -28.58
C ARG A 53 4.22 12.68 -29.40
N PRO A 54 4.39 12.59 -30.74
CA PRO A 54 3.68 11.60 -31.55
C PRO A 54 4.18 10.17 -31.28
N PHE A 55 3.29 9.18 -31.39
CA PHE A 55 3.62 7.76 -31.20
C PHE A 55 4.82 7.30 -32.03
N ASP A 56 4.84 7.62 -33.33
CA ASP A 56 5.88 7.13 -34.26
C ASP A 56 7.28 7.72 -33.95
N GLU A 57 7.35 8.80 -33.17
CA GLU A 57 8.60 9.38 -32.69
C GLU A 57 9.16 8.63 -31.46
N VAL A 58 8.28 8.12 -30.60
CA VAL A 58 8.63 7.42 -29.36
C VAL A 58 8.80 5.91 -29.60
N VAL A 59 7.89 5.31 -30.36
CA VAL A 59 7.84 3.88 -30.66
C VAL A 59 8.21 3.67 -32.12
N THR A 60 9.51 3.52 -32.38
CA THR A 60 10.03 3.35 -33.74
C THR A 60 9.87 1.91 -34.25
N ARG A 61 9.86 1.72 -35.56
CA ARG A 61 9.80 0.38 -36.18
C ARG A 61 10.97 -0.52 -35.74
N SER A 62 12.19 0.01 -35.65
CA SER A 62 13.36 -0.75 -35.21
C SER A 62 13.23 -1.21 -33.76
N LEU A 63 12.60 -0.40 -32.89
CA LEU A 63 12.30 -0.81 -31.52
C LEU A 63 11.29 -1.96 -31.48
N LEU A 64 10.21 -1.87 -32.27
CA LEU A 64 9.20 -2.93 -32.37
C LEU A 64 9.82 -4.24 -32.85
N GLU A 65 10.65 -4.19 -33.89
CA GLU A 65 11.41 -5.36 -34.37
C GLU A 65 12.34 -5.92 -33.30
N SER A 66 13.04 -5.07 -32.55
CA SER A 66 13.91 -5.48 -31.44
C SER A 66 13.13 -6.21 -30.33
N LYS A 67 11.98 -5.67 -29.92
CA LYS A 67 11.08 -6.30 -28.93
C LYS A 67 10.65 -7.69 -29.38
N VAL A 68 10.24 -7.82 -30.65
CA VAL A 68 9.82 -9.11 -31.21
C VAL A 68 10.93 -10.14 -31.20
N ARG A 69 12.12 -9.76 -31.70
CA ARG A 69 13.29 -10.65 -31.72
C ARG A 69 13.72 -11.08 -30.33
N THR A 70 13.62 -10.18 -29.35
CA THR A 70 14.00 -10.45 -27.96
C THR A 70 13.20 -11.60 -27.37
N TYR A 71 11.86 -11.57 -27.45
CA TYR A 71 11.05 -12.64 -26.88
C TYR A 71 11.19 -13.96 -27.68
N LEU A 72 11.47 -13.90 -28.98
CA LEU A 72 11.73 -15.10 -29.78
C LEU A 72 13.07 -15.75 -29.39
N ARG A 73 14.11 -14.96 -29.12
CA ARG A 73 15.39 -15.47 -28.59
C ARG A 73 15.24 -16.04 -27.18
N GLN A 74 14.45 -15.39 -26.32
CA GLN A 74 14.11 -15.94 -24.99
C GLN A 74 13.37 -17.28 -25.12
N THR A 75 12.46 -17.41 -26.09
CA THR A 75 11.81 -18.69 -26.43
C THR A 75 12.83 -19.76 -26.80
N ALA A 76 13.77 -19.44 -27.69
CA ALA A 76 14.84 -20.35 -28.10
C ALA A 76 15.79 -20.72 -26.94
N ALA A 77 16.07 -19.78 -26.03
CA ALA A 77 16.86 -20.05 -24.82
C ALA A 77 16.15 -21.05 -23.89
N LEU A 78 14.85 -20.90 -23.66
CA LEU A 78 14.02 -21.87 -22.92
C LEU A 78 14.10 -23.27 -23.50
N GLN A 79 14.00 -23.40 -24.83
CA GLN A 79 14.10 -24.70 -25.51
C GLN A 79 15.51 -25.30 -25.45
N THR A 80 16.54 -24.49 -25.67
CA THR A 80 17.91 -24.99 -25.88
C THR A 80 18.72 -25.12 -24.60
N VAL A 81 18.66 -24.13 -23.71
CA VAL A 81 19.40 -24.07 -22.43
C VAL A 81 18.64 -24.84 -21.36
N TRP A 82 17.37 -24.46 -21.13
CA TRP A 82 16.58 -24.96 -20.01
C TRP A 82 15.64 -26.12 -20.37
N LYS A 83 15.73 -26.64 -21.61
CA LYS A 83 14.97 -27.81 -22.11
C LYS A 83 13.46 -27.72 -21.85
N THR A 84 12.93 -26.50 -21.92
CA THR A 84 11.53 -26.15 -21.64
C THR A 84 10.92 -25.46 -22.87
N PRO A 85 10.62 -26.21 -23.95
CA PRO A 85 9.98 -25.62 -25.13
C PRO A 85 8.60 -25.05 -24.78
N VAL A 86 8.28 -23.88 -25.33
CA VAL A 86 6.99 -23.22 -25.10
C VAL A 86 5.91 -23.93 -25.91
N THR A 87 4.94 -24.51 -25.23
CA THR A 87 3.85 -25.28 -25.86
C THR A 87 2.59 -24.44 -26.06
N ALA A 88 1.72 -24.87 -26.98
CA ALA A 88 0.40 -24.26 -27.17
C ALA A 88 -0.45 -24.25 -25.90
N ASP A 89 -0.32 -25.28 -25.06
CA ASP A 89 -1.05 -25.33 -23.78
C ASP A 89 -0.52 -24.29 -22.78
N MET A 90 0.79 -24.01 -22.77
CA MET A 90 1.35 -22.95 -21.93
C MET A 90 0.83 -21.57 -22.36
N LEU A 91 0.77 -21.29 -23.67
CA LEU A 91 0.24 -20.02 -24.18
C LEU A 91 -1.26 -19.87 -23.94
N ARG A 92 -2.02 -20.94 -24.10
CA ARG A 92 -3.45 -20.97 -23.75
C ARG A 92 -3.66 -20.62 -22.28
N ARG A 93 -2.96 -21.33 -21.37
CA ARG A 93 -3.06 -21.08 -19.93
C ARG A 93 -2.67 -19.65 -19.56
N GLU A 94 -1.65 -19.11 -20.23
CA GLU A 94 -1.23 -17.73 -20.03
C GLU A 94 -2.27 -16.72 -20.54
N THR A 95 -2.86 -16.95 -21.71
CA THR A 95 -3.92 -16.10 -22.26
C THR A 95 -5.15 -16.12 -21.36
N GLU A 96 -5.54 -17.30 -20.87
CA GLU A 96 -6.62 -17.43 -19.89
C GLU A 96 -6.26 -16.77 -18.55
N ARG A 97 -4.99 -16.83 -18.11
CA ARG A 97 -4.53 -16.14 -16.91
C ARG A 97 -4.74 -14.64 -17.06
N MET A 98 -4.28 -14.05 -18.17
CA MET A 98 -4.47 -12.63 -18.47
C MET A 98 -5.96 -12.24 -18.47
N ALA A 99 -6.81 -12.98 -19.19
CA ALA A 99 -8.25 -12.70 -19.28
C ALA A 99 -8.98 -12.83 -17.93
N ARG A 100 -8.51 -13.71 -17.04
CA ARG A 100 -9.08 -13.90 -15.70
C ARG A 100 -8.62 -12.85 -14.69
N GLN A 101 -7.37 -12.41 -14.78
CA GLN A 101 -6.71 -11.61 -13.73
C GLN A 101 -6.57 -10.13 -14.06
N THR A 102 -6.79 -9.73 -15.31
CA THR A 102 -6.69 -8.32 -15.73
C THR A 102 -7.45 -7.37 -14.79
N ARG A 103 -6.76 -6.30 -14.36
CA ARG A 103 -7.37 -5.18 -13.64
C ARG A 103 -7.98 -4.14 -14.58
N MET A 104 -7.76 -4.30 -15.89
CA MET A 104 -8.24 -3.40 -16.93
C MET A 104 -8.92 -4.16 -18.08
N PRO A 105 -10.06 -4.86 -17.82
CA PRO A 105 -10.71 -5.73 -18.79
C PRO A 105 -11.11 -5.02 -20.09
N LYS A 106 -11.48 -3.73 -20.01
CA LYS A 106 -11.78 -2.91 -21.20
C LYS A 106 -10.54 -2.70 -22.07
N ARG A 107 -9.37 -2.44 -21.45
CA ARG A 107 -8.12 -2.25 -22.20
C ARG A 107 -7.62 -3.56 -22.79
N LEU A 108 -7.79 -4.69 -22.10
CA LEU A 108 -7.46 -6.00 -22.66
C LEU A 108 -8.34 -6.32 -23.89
N LEU A 109 -9.63 -5.97 -23.85
CA LEU A 109 -10.52 -6.07 -25.01
C LEU A 109 -10.12 -5.15 -26.17
N GLU A 110 -9.67 -3.92 -25.87
CA GLU A 110 -9.12 -3.02 -26.90
C GLU A 110 -7.89 -3.63 -27.58
N ILE A 111 -7.01 -4.31 -26.83
CA ILE A 111 -5.88 -5.04 -27.38
C ILE A 111 -6.35 -6.22 -28.24
N TYR A 112 -7.33 -7.02 -27.79
CA TYR A 112 -7.85 -8.14 -28.59
C TYR A 112 -8.41 -7.66 -29.93
N ALA A 113 -9.22 -6.59 -29.91
CA ALA A 113 -9.76 -5.98 -31.12
C ALA A 113 -8.66 -5.42 -32.03
N ALA A 114 -7.62 -4.79 -31.46
CA ALA A 114 -6.48 -4.28 -32.22
C ALA A 114 -5.67 -5.41 -32.89
N LEU A 115 -5.69 -6.61 -32.32
CA LEU A 115 -5.10 -7.83 -32.88
C LEU A 115 -6.07 -8.63 -33.78
N GLY A 116 -7.25 -8.07 -34.07
CA GLY A 116 -8.24 -8.67 -34.97
C GLY A 116 -9.00 -9.86 -34.38
N ASP A 117 -9.03 -10.00 -33.05
CA ASP A 117 -9.64 -11.12 -32.33
C ASP A 117 -9.12 -12.51 -32.82
N ASP A 118 -7.88 -12.55 -33.32
CA ASP A 118 -7.23 -13.77 -33.79
C ASP A 118 -6.51 -14.49 -32.64
N VAL A 119 -6.93 -15.75 -32.37
CA VAL A 119 -6.39 -16.59 -31.27
C VAL A 119 -4.87 -16.73 -31.37
N LEU A 120 -4.37 -17.01 -32.59
CA LEU A 120 -2.95 -17.23 -32.83
C LEU A 120 -2.16 -15.96 -32.57
N THR A 121 -2.59 -14.82 -33.12
CA THR A 121 -1.94 -13.52 -32.90
C THR A 121 -1.92 -13.12 -31.43
N ILE A 122 -3.01 -13.31 -30.68
CA ILE A 122 -3.06 -13.00 -29.24
C ILE A 122 -2.11 -13.91 -28.44
N GLN A 123 -2.15 -15.22 -28.69
CA GLN A 123 -1.27 -16.17 -27.99
C GLN A 123 0.22 -15.90 -28.29
N GLU A 124 0.54 -15.64 -29.55
CA GLU A 124 1.92 -15.47 -30.01
C GLU A 124 2.53 -14.10 -29.75
N CYS A 125 1.71 -13.03 -29.72
CA CYS A 125 2.19 -11.65 -29.65
C CYS A 125 1.84 -10.94 -28.34
N LEU A 126 0.89 -11.44 -27.54
CA LEU A 126 0.57 -10.90 -26.21
C LEU A 126 0.97 -11.87 -25.09
N ALA A 127 0.55 -13.14 -25.18
CA ALA A 127 0.81 -14.11 -24.11
C ALA A 127 2.25 -14.63 -24.09
N ARG A 128 2.83 -14.97 -25.24
CA ARG A 128 4.21 -15.48 -25.34
C ARG A 128 5.23 -14.51 -24.76
N PRO A 129 5.27 -13.20 -25.11
CA PRO A 129 6.30 -12.30 -24.58
C PRO A 129 6.29 -12.22 -23.05
N ALA A 130 5.11 -12.11 -22.43
CA ALA A 130 4.98 -12.10 -20.98
C ALA A 130 5.43 -13.42 -20.34
N LEU A 131 5.05 -14.56 -20.93
CA LEU A 131 5.42 -15.89 -20.44
C LEU A 131 6.93 -16.14 -20.48
N VAL A 132 7.58 -15.82 -21.61
CA VAL A 132 8.98 -16.18 -21.83
C VAL A 132 9.94 -15.28 -21.08
N ASP A 133 9.63 -13.99 -20.93
CA ASP A 133 10.41 -13.08 -20.09
C ASP A 133 10.42 -13.59 -18.64
N ARG A 134 9.23 -13.93 -18.11
CA ARG A 134 9.06 -14.49 -16.76
C ARG A 134 9.84 -15.79 -16.57
N LEU A 135 9.65 -16.77 -17.45
CA LEU A 135 10.30 -18.08 -17.30
C LEU A 135 11.82 -17.98 -17.46
N ALA A 136 12.30 -17.23 -18.45
CA ALA A 136 13.73 -17.14 -18.71
C ALA A 136 14.48 -16.47 -17.54
N ARG A 137 13.92 -15.40 -16.96
CA ARG A 137 14.48 -14.75 -15.76
C ARG A 137 14.48 -15.67 -14.55
N SER A 138 13.38 -16.39 -14.31
CA SER A 138 13.28 -17.33 -13.19
C SER A 138 14.30 -18.48 -13.27
N PHE A 139 14.49 -19.05 -14.47
CA PHE A 139 15.48 -20.10 -14.67
C PHE A 139 16.92 -19.58 -14.57
N PHE A 140 17.18 -18.38 -15.09
CA PHE A 140 18.48 -17.73 -14.98
C PHE A 140 18.92 -17.58 -13.52
N ASP A 141 18.07 -17.04 -12.65
CA ASP A 141 18.38 -16.74 -11.23
C ASP A 141 18.94 -17.95 -10.45
N HIS A 142 18.62 -19.17 -10.88
CA HIS A 142 18.95 -20.43 -10.20
C HIS A 142 19.85 -21.36 -11.03
N ASP A 143 20.37 -20.90 -12.18
CA ASP A 143 21.13 -21.77 -13.07
C ASP A 143 22.58 -21.97 -12.55
N PRO A 144 22.96 -23.21 -12.16
CA PRO A 144 24.27 -23.47 -11.60
C PRO A 144 25.40 -23.38 -12.64
N SER A 145 25.09 -23.50 -13.94
CA SER A 145 26.07 -23.35 -15.02
C SER A 145 26.42 -21.89 -15.24
N ILE A 146 25.46 -20.98 -15.01
CA ILE A 146 25.63 -19.53 -15.14
C ILE A 146 26.28 -18.96 -13.88
N HIS A 147 25.80 -19.34 -12.70
CA HIS A 147 26.26 -18.78 -11.42
C HIS A 147 27.37 -19.60 -10.74
N GLY A 148 27.89 -20.63 -11.41
CA GLY A 148 28.88 -21.55 -10.84
C GLY A 148 30.20 -20.90 -10.41
N GLU A 149 30.64 -19.81 -11.06
CA GLU A 149 31.84 -19.07 -10.65
C GLU A 149 31.63 -18.32 -9.33
N ALA A 150 30.53 -17.59 -9.20
CA ALA A 150 30.19 -16.89 -7.96
C ALA A 150 30.05 -17.88 -6.79
N ARG A 151 29.47 -19.07 -7.03
CA ARG A 151 29.41 -20.15 -6.04
C ARG A 151 30.78 -20.67 -5.63
N ARG A 152 31.70 -20.90 -6.59
CA ARG A 152 33.08 -21.30 -6.30
C ARG A 152 33.82 -20.24 -5.49
N THR A 153 33.62 -18.95 -5.79
CA THR A 153 34.19 -17.84 -5.03
C THR A 153 33.72 -17.86 -3.57
N ALA A 154 32.42 -18.05 -3.34
CA ALA A 154 31.87 -18.19 -1.98
C ALA A 154 32.42 -19.42 -1.23
N GLU A 155 32.54 -20.56 -1.92
CA GLU A 155 33.12 -21.80 -1.35
C GLU A 155 34.63 -21.68 -1.03
N ALA A 156 35.39 -20.96 -1.88
CA ALA A 156 36.81 -20.67 -1.65
C ALA A 156 36.99 -19.76 -0.43
N LEU A 157 36.21 -18.69 -0.33
CA LEU A 157 36.20 -17.80 0.82
C LEU A 157 35.86 -18.56 2.11
N ARG A 158 34.88 -19.47 2.09
CA ARG A 158 34.57 -20.35 3.22
C ARG A 158 35.75 -21.25 3.60
N THR A 159 36.46 -21.79 2.61
CA THR A 159 37.64 -22.65 2.83
C THR A 159 38.79 -21.88 3.48
N ASP A 160 39.06 -20.66 3.02
CA ASP A 160 40.12 -19.82 3.58
C ASP A 160 39.82 -19.40 5.02
N LEU A 161 38.55 -19.12 5.34
CA LEU A 161 38.10 -18.90 6.73
C LEU A 161 38.32 -20.17 7.57
N THR A 162 37.95 -21.35 7.04
CA THR A 162 37.98 -22.62 7.80
C THR A 162 39.41 -23.10 8.06
N THR A 163 40.33 -22.83 7.13
CA THR A 163 41.75 -23.20 7.25
C THR A 163 42.58 -22.15 8.00
N GLY A 164 41.98 -21.03 8.39
CA GLY A 164 42.65 -19.93 9.08
C GLY A 164 43.58 -19.10 8.19
N ARG A 165 43.51 -19.26 6.86
CA ARG A 165 44.20 -18.39 5.90
C ARG A 165 43.61 -16.99 5.86
N LEU A 166 42.34 -16.88 6.20
CA LEU A 166 41.61 -15.63 6.29
C LEU A 166 41.12 -15.41 7.72
N ASP A 167 41.50 -14.29 8.33
CA ASP A 167 40.96 -13.88 9.62
C ASP A 167 39.53 -13.31 9.44
N PRO A 168 38.51 -13.89 10.09
CA PRO A 168 37.13 -13.38 10.05
C PRO A 168 36.96 -11.93 10.53
N ARG A 169 37.93 -11.42 11.30
CA ARG A 169 37.93 -10.05 11.82
C ARG A 169 38.62 -9.04 10.90
N SER A 170 39.30 -9.48 9.84
CA SER A 170 39.97 -8.58 8.90
C SER A 170 38.97 -7.76 8.07
N GLU A 171 39.25 -6.47 7.86
CA GLU A 171 38.42 -5.54 7.05
C GLU A 171 38.59 -5.80 5.55
N ARG A 172 37.48 -5.93 4.82
CA ARG A 172 37.45 -6.27 3.38
C ARG A 172 36.19 -5.74 2.69
N PRO A 173 36.22 -5.49 1.37
CA PRO A 173 35.08 -4.95 0.63
C PRO A 173 33.90 -5.93 0.54
N ASP A 174 34.16 -7.23 0.60
CA ASP A 174 33.15 -8.29 0.51
C ASP A 174 32.58 -8.72 1.87
N ARG A 175 32.98 -8.03 2.95
CA ARG A 175 32.57 -8.28 4.34
C ARG A 175 31.69 -7.14 4.86
N SER A 176 30.60 -7.50 5.53
CA SER A 176 29.76 -6.60 6.33
C SER A 176 29.64 -7.13 7.77
N ILE A 177 29.43 -6.23 8.75
CA ILE A 177 29.27 -6.61 10.16
C ILE A 177 27.91 -6.16 10.67
N ILE A 178 27.21 -7.06 11.35
CA ILE A 178 25.97 -6.77 12.05
C ILE A 178 26.05 -7.24 13.51
N ASP A 179 25.61 -6.40 14.44
CA ASP A 179 25.46 -6.69 15.86
C ASP A 179 24.00 -7.00 16.12
N LEU A 180 23.67 -8.28 16.31
CA LEU A 180 22.35 -8.71 16.73
C LEU A 180 22.26 -8.50 18.25
N VAL A 181 21.27 -7.77 18.75
CA VAL A 181 21.13 -7.47 20.19
C VAL A 181 19.74 -7.83 20.69
N ARG A 182 19.66 -8.62 21.76
CA ARG A 182 18.41 -9.03 22.39
C ARG A 182 17.87 -7.90 23.28
N ILE A 183 16.65 -7.45 23.00
CA ILE A 183 16.04 -6.25 23.63
C ILE A 183 15.90 -6.36 25.16
N ASP A 184 15.78 -7.57 25.71
CA ASP A 184 15.55 -7.83 27.15
C ASP A 184 16.83 -8.16 27.95
N ALA A 185 17.98 -8.27 27.29
CA ALA A 185 19.25 -8.44 27.99
C ALA A 185 19.57 -7.09 28.64
N GLY A 186 19.30 -6.98 29.95
CA GLY A 186 19.59 -5.79 30.74
C GLY A 186 20.94 -5.21 30.36
N LYS A 187 21.05 -3.86 30.36
CA LYS A 187 22.27 -3.16 29.93
C LYS A 187 23.50 -3.90 30.44
N PRO A 188 24.41 -4.35 29.56
CA PRO A 188 25.56 -5.10 30.01
C PRO A 188 26.32 -4.24 31.01
N ASP A 189 26.62 -4.82 32.17
CA ASP A 189 27.63 -4.27 33.07
C ASP A 189 28.96 -4.32 32.32
N ARG A 190 29.25 -3.28 31.54
CA ARG A 190 30.59 -3.04 31.05
C ARG A 190 31.28 -2.16 32.08
N PRO A 191 32.35 -2.65 32.74
CA PRO A 191 33.21 -1.78 33.51
C PRO A 191 33.72 -0.69 32.57
N ASP A 192 33.60 0.54 33.04
CA ASP A 192 34.01 1.77 32.40
C ASP A 192 35.48 1.65 31.95
N ARG A 193 35.73 1.21 30.70
CA ARG A 193 37.06 1.28 30.10
C ARG A 193 37.26 2.69 29.59
N ARG A 194 37.56 3.60 30.50
CA ARG A 194 38.42 4.74 30.20
C ARG A 194 39.84 4.21 30.03
N GLY A 195 40.47 4.49 28.88
CA GLY A 195 41.89 4.25 28.65
C GLY A 195 42.29 4.10 27.19
N ASP A 196 42.58 5.24 26.56
CA ASP A 196 43.71 5.53 25.66
C ASP A 196 43.91 4.83 24.30
N GLY A 197 43.94 5.63 23.21
CA GLY A 197 44.79 5.40 22.03
C GLY A 197 44.16 5.66 20.64
N PRO A 198 44.87 6.24 19.65
CA PRO A 198 44.28 7.05 18.56
C PRO A 198 44.11 6.34 17.19
N HIS A 199 43.19 6.88 16.37
CA HIS A 199 43.01 6.74 14.91
C HIS A 199 42.79 5.34 14.27
N GLY A 200 41.71 5.23 13.49
CA GLY A 200 41.54 4.21 12.44
C GLY A 200 40.05 3.93 12.15
N GLY A 201 39.59 4.26 10.95
CA GLY A 201 38.18 4.21 10.52
C GLY A 201 37.55 2.80 10.54
N SER A 202 37.11 2.36 11.70
CA SER A 202 36.25 1.18 11.83
C SER A 202 34.84 1.57 11.39
N ARG A 203 34.37 0.96 10.29
CA ARG A 203 32.93 0.93 9.96
C ARG A 203 32.21 0.42 11.20
N SER A 204 31.46 1.32 11.85
CA SER A 204 30.70 0.97 13.04
C SER A 204 29.75 -0.18 12.68
N PRO A 205 29.73 -1.28 13.45
CA PRO A 205 28.84 -2.40 13.16
C PRO A 205 27.39 -1.94 13.05
N GLN A 206 26.65 -2.44 12.05
CA GLN A 206 25.21 -2.18 12.00
C GLN A 206 24.55 -2.89 13.19
N ARG A 207 23.90 -2.14 14.08
CA ARG A 207 23.26 -2.72 15.27
C ARG A 207 21.80 -3.00 15.00
N LEU A 208 21.41 -4.27 15.09
CA LEU A 208 20.07 -4.78 14.87
C LEU A 208 19.49 -5.28 16.20
N GLU A 209 18.58 -4.49 16.78
CA GLU A 209 17.88 -4.86 18.01
C GLU A 209 16.71 -5.80 17.68
N LEU A 210 16.73 -6.98 18.30
CA LEU A 210 15.83 -8.08 18.01
C LEU A 210 15.08 -8.50 19.28
N GLU A 211 13.77 -8.68 19.13
CA GLU A 211 12.94 -9.34 20.15
C GLU A 211 13.52 -10.73 20.48
N PRO A 212 13.39 -11.23 21.72
CA PRO A 212 14.03 -12.48 22.15
C PRO A 212 13.80 -13.68 21.23
N ALA A 213 12.61 -13.78 20.63
CA ALA A 213 12.27 -14.84 19.68
C ALA A 213 12.95 -14.67 18.31
N GLU A 214 13.07 -13.45 17.80
CA GLU A 214 13.77 -13.18 16.52
C GLU A 214 15.29 -13.30 16.70
N PHE A 215 15.82 -12.81 17.83
CA PHE A 215 17.21 -13.04 18.22
C PHE A 215 17.53 -14.53 18.28
N ALA A 216 16.65 -15.35 18.89
CA ALA A 216 16.82 -16.80 18.93
C ALA A 216 16.74 -17.46 17.55
N ARG A 217 15.85 -16.99 16.64
CA ARG A 217 15.76 -17.49 15.25
C ARG A 217 17.00 -17.18 14.43
N GLN A 218 17.47 -15.94 14.48
CA GLN A 218 18.69 -15.50 13.82
C GLN A 218 19.91 -16.24 14.42
N ALA A 219 19.98 -16.33 15.75
CA ALA A 219 21.02 -17.08 16.46
C ALA A 219 21.05 -18.58 16.10
N ALA A 220 19.90 -19.19 15.79
CA ALA A 220 19.80 -20.59 15.39
C ALA A 220 20.21 -20.85 13.93
N ARG A 221 20.15 -19.83 13.06
CA ARG A 221 20.68 -19.89 11.69
C ARG A 221 22.19 -19.67 11.63
N LEU A 222 22.74 -19.13 12.72
CA LEU A 222 24.15 -18.83 12.85
C LEU A 222 24.91 -19.98 13.53
N PRO A 223 26.21 -20.13 13.25
CA PRO A 223 27.05 -21.10 13.92
C PRO A 223 26.99 -21.01 15.46
N ASP A 224 27.04 -22.17 16.13
CA ASP A 224 26.78 -22.25 17.57
C ASP A 224 27.84 -21.62 18.47
N ARG A 225 29.08 -21.51 17.98
CA ARG A 225 30.24 -21.01 18.73
C ARG A 225 30.91 -19.82 18.03
N PRO A 226 31.41 -18.82 18.79
CA PRO A 226 32.29 -17.79 18.23
C PRO A 226 33.45 -18.40 17.44
N GLY A 227 33.73 -17.82 16.27
CA GLY A 227 34.73 -18.30 15.31
C GLY A 227 34.25 -19.47 14.42
N ALA A 228 33.04 -20.01 14.61
CA ALA A 228 32.50 -20.98 13.66
C ALA A 228 31.92 -20.31 12.41
N ILE A 229 32.10 -20.98 11.27
CA ILE A 229 31.82 -20.47 9.93
C ILE A 229 30.60 -21.20 9.38
N GLY A 230 29.60 -20.44 8.92
CA GLY A 230 28.35 -20.94 8.38
C GLY A 230 28.48 -21.55 6.97
N PRO A 231 27.41 -22.20 6.47
CA PRO A 231 27.35 -22.65 5.09
C PRO A 231 27.23 -21.47 4.11
N VAL A 232 27.51 -21.73 2.84
CA VAL A 232 27.18 -20.81 1.75
C VAL A 232 25.68 -20.93 1.46
N VAL A 233 24.98 -19.81 1.49
CA VAL A 233 23.55 -19.65 1.19
C VAL A 233 23.42 -18.94 -0.14
N GLU A 234 22.50 -19.40 -0.98
CA GLU A 234 22.20 -18.78 -2.27
C GLU A 234 21.03 -17.80 -2.13
N GLU A 235 21.25 -16.56 -2.56
CA GLU A 235 20.26 -15.48 -2.66
C GLU A 235 20.08 -15.09 -4.14
N PRO A 236 19.02 -14.34 -4.51
CA PRO A 236 18.76 -13.97 -5.91
C PRO A 236 19.93 -13.24 -6.58
N GLU A 237 20.62 -12.38 -5.84
CA GLU A 237 21.67 -11.50 -6.37
C GLU A 237 23.10 -11.91 -5.93
N ALA A 238 23.26 -12.85 -4.97
CA ALA A 238 24.57 -13.24 -4.44
C ALA A 238 24.58 -14.62 -3.74
N PHE A 239 25.79 -15.13 -3.48
CA PHE A 239 26.03 -16.21 -2.51
C PHE A 239 26.61 -15.62 -1.22
N VAL A 240 26.00 -15.92 -0.08
CA VAL A 240 26.32 -15.29 1.22
C VAL A 240 26.73 -16.34 2.25
N MET A 241 27.70 -16.01 3.12
CA MET A 241 28.06 -16.83 4.26
C MET A 241 28.35 -16.00 5.51
N SER A 242 28.00 -16.52 6.68
CA SER A 242 28.07 -15.79 7.95
C SER A 242 29.05 -16.43 8.95
N VAL A 243 29.77 -15.60 9.69
CA VAL A 243 30.70 -16.00 10.76
C VAL A 243 30.33 -15.29 12.04
N VAL A 244 30.17 -16.04 13.14
CA VAL A 244 29.92 -15.44 14.46
C VAL A 244 31.25 -14.97 15.05
N LEU A 245 31.45 -13.67 15.18
CA LEU A 245 32.66 -13.10 15.78
C LEU A 245 32.61 -13.18 17.30
N ASP A 246 31.49 -12.75 17.89
CA ASP A 246 31.27 -12.74 19.34
C ASP A 246 29.84 -13.23 19.64
N LYS A 247 29.66 -14.02 20.71
CA LYS A 247 28.35 -14.58 21.11
C LYS A 247 28.18 -14.46 22.62
N GLY A 248 27.33 -13.54 23.05
CA GLY A 248 26.89 -13.35 24.43
C GLY A 248 25.43 -13.76 24.61
N GLU A 249 24.96 -13.75 25.86
CA GLU A 249 23.59 -14.18 26.21
C GLU A 249 22.51 -13.27 25.59
N GLY A 250 22.87 -12.03 25.23
CA GLY A 250 21.98 -11.05 24.61
C GLY A 250 22.57 -10.25 23.46
N GLU A 251 23.73 -10.64 22.92
CA GLU A 251 24.35 -9.94 21.80
C GLU A 251 25.17 -10.93 20.96
N ILE A 252 24.99 -10.95 19.64
CA ILE A 252 25.78 -11.76 18.70
C ILE A 252 26.32 -10.83 17.61
N ARG A 253 27.64 -10.75 17.51
CA ARG A 253 28.30 -10.03 16.42
C ARG A 253 28.56 -11.00 15.28
N VAL A 254 28.07 -10.68 14.09
CA VAL A 254 28.16 -11.53 12.89
C VAL A 254 28.86 -10.77 11.78
N ALA A 255 29.83 -11.41 11.14
CA ALA A 255 30.37 -10.97 9.86
C ALA A 255 29.71 -11.76 8.73
N SER A 256 29.16 -11.08 7.73
CA SER A 256 28.65 -11.68 6.50
C SER A 256 29.62 -11.41 5.36
N PHE A 257 29.89 -12.43 4.57
CA PHE A 257 30.71 -12.38 3.37
C PHE A 257 29.83 -12.70 2.16
N SER A 258 30.01 -12.00 1.05
CA SER A 258 29.16 -12.15 -0.13
C SER A 258 29.96 -12.27 -1.43
N ALA A 259 29.45 -13.09 -2.36
CA ALA A 259 29.94 -13.21 -3.73
C ALA A 259 28.77 -12.93 -4.69
N PRO A 260 28.75 -11.78 -5.39
CA PRO A 260 27.62 -11.38 -6.24
C PRO A 260 27.48 -12.29 -7.47
N LYS A 261 26.23 -12.50 -7.90
CA LYS A 261 25.87 -13.17 -9.15
C LYS A 261 26.04 -12.20 -10.34
N ILE A 262 26.21 -12.75 -11.54
CA ILE A 262 26.09 -11.97 -12.78
C ILE A 262 24.64 -11.51 -12.94
N THR A 263 24.42 -10.28 -13.43
CA THR A 263 23.07 -9.75 -13.66
C THR A 263 22.45 -10.35 -14.92
N TRP A 264 21.11 -10.36 -15.00
CA TRP A 264 20.40 -10.77 -16.22
C TRP A 264 20.85 -9.98 -17.45
N ASP A 265 20.93 -8.65 -17.33
CA ASP A 265 21.28 -7.77 -18.45
C ASP A 265 22.69 -8.06 -18.99
N ASP A 266 23.65 -8.32 -18.10
CA ASP A 266 25.02 -8.64 -18.50
C ASP A 266 25.14 -10.02 -19.14
N TRP A 267 24.47 -11.02 -18.57
CA TRP A 267 24.45 -12.35 -19.15
C TRP A 267 23.71 -12.37 -20.49
N TRP A 268 22.50 -11.81 -20.56
CA TRP A 268 21.66 -11.82 -21.75
C TRP A 268 22.36 -11.16 -22.94
N ARG A 269 22.99 -10.00 -22.72
CA ARG A 269 23.79 -9.29 -23.75
C ARG A 269 24.93 -10.14 -24.33
N SER A 270 25.56 -10.98 -23.48
CA SER A 270 26.60 -11.90 -23.93
C SER A 270 26.06 -13.16 -24.61
N ALA A 271 24.82 -13.54 -24.30
CA ALA A 271 24.23 -14.82 -24.65
C ALA A 271 23.30 -14.77 -25.86
N GLU A 272 22.57 -13.68 -26.04
CA GLU A 272 21.41 -13.60 -26.93
C GLU A 272 21.73 -13.95 -28.39
N GLY A 273 22.93 -13.60 -28.87
CA GLY A 273 23.36 -13.85 -30.24
C GLY A 273 23.58 -15.33 -30.57
N ARG A 274 23.54 -16.21 -29.57
CA ARG A 274 23.64 -17.68 -29.73
C ARG A 274 22.27 -18.34 -29.96
N PHE A 275 21.17 -17.62 -29.74
CA PHE A 275 19.82 -18.16 -29.87
C PHE A 275 19.24 -17.79 -31.23
N ASP A 276 19.00 -18.80 -32.06
CA ASP A 276 18.35 -18.64 -33.35
C ASP A 276 16.84 -18.54 -33.18
N GLU A 277 16.28 -17.38 -33.53
CA GLU A 277 14.84 -17.11 -33.50
C GLU A 277 14.04 -17.96 -34.50
N ALA A 278 14.68 -18.55 -35.51
CA ALA A 278 14.05 -19.44 -36.48
C ALA A 278 14.04 -20.92 -36.05
N ALA A 279 14.74 -21.27 -34.96
CA ALA A 279 14.83 -22.63 -34.44
C ALA A 279 13.76 -22.98 -33.41
N ILE A 280 12.76 -22.10 -33.23
CA ILE A 280 11.63 -22.32 -32.31
C ILE A 280 10.64 -23.33 -32.89
N ASP A 281 10.11 -24.20 -32.04
CA ASP A 281 9.11 -25.17 -32.48
C ASP A 281 7.81 -24.44 -32.92
N PRO A 282 7.27 -24.73 -34.12
CA PRO A 282 6.05 -24.11 -34.60
C PRO A 282 4.90 -24.49 -33.68
N THR A 283 4.21 -23.47 -33.16
CA THR A 283 3.19 -23.65 -32.14
C THR A 283 1.81 -23.73 -32.81
N VAL A 284 1.08 -24.82 -32.57
CA VAL A 284 -0.26 -25.01 -33.15
C VAL A 284 -1.26 -24.24 -32.29
N ALA A 285 -1.92 -23.23 -32.86
CA ALA A 285 -3.04 -22.57 -32.20
C ALA A 285 -4.13 -23.59 -31.89
N SER A 286 -4.75 -23.44 -30.73
CA SER A 286 -5.92 -24.25 -30.40
C SER A 286 -7.15 -23.82 -31.20
N ASP A 287 -8.00 -24.78 -31.55
CA ASP A 287 -9.36 -24.52 -32.05
C ASP A 287 -10.32 -24.01 -30.94
N ASP A 288 -9.80 -23.66 -29.76
CA ASP A 288 -10.60 -23.22 -28.63
C ASP A 288 -10.91 -21.72 -28.77
N PRO A 289 -12.13 -21.27 -28.44
CA PRO A 289 -12.50 -19.86 -28.52
C PRO A 289 -11.66 -18.99 -27.58
N LEU A 290 -11.40 -17.74 -27.98
CA LEU A 290 -10.69 -16.75 -27.16
C LEU A 290 -11.36 -16.58 -25.78
N PRO A 291 -10.59 -16.63 -24.68
CA PRO A 291 -11.13 -16.39 -23.36
C PRO A 291 -11.53 -14.91 -23.24
N MET A 292 -12.82 -14.66 -23.05
CA MET A 292 -13.32 -13.29 -22.90
C MET A 292 -12.98 -12.74 -21.51
N PRO A 293 -12.39 -11.53 -21.41
CA PRO A 293 -12.22 -10.85 -20.13
C PRO A 293 -13.58 -10.68 -19.49
N ARG A 294 -13.74 -11.15 -18.25
CA ARG A 294 -15.01 -11.04 -17.55
C ARG A 294 -15.27 -9.57 -17.24
N SER A 295 -16.23 -8.94 -17.92
CA SER A 295 -16.83 -7.72 -17.36
C SER A 295 -17.66 -8.15 -16.16
N ARG A 296 -17.55 -7.46 -15.03
CA ARG A 296 -18.32 -7.72 -13.81
C ARG A 296 -19.83 -7.41 -13.97
N SER A 297 -20.39 -7.52 -15.18
CA SER A 297 -21.73 -7.08 -15.55
C SER A 297 -22.41 -8.05 -16.52
N SER A 298 -22.80 -9.25 -16.05
CA SER A 298 -23.88 -10.02 -16.69
C SER A 298 -24.49 -11.09 -15.77
N GLU A 299 -25.06 -10.66 -14.64
CA GLU A 299 -26.24 -11.32 -14.08
C GLU A 299 -27.32 -10.24 -13.88
N THR A 300 -28.47 -10.45 -14.52
CA THR A 300 -29.71 -9.63 -14.56
C THR A 300 -30.28 -9.34 -13.15
N SER A 301 -30.92 -8.22 -12.78
CA SER A 301 -31.47 -7.04 -13.48
C SER A 301 -31.68 -5.85 -12.52
N MET A 302 -31.37 -4.65 -13.01
CA MET A 302 -31.88 -3.29 -12.69
C MET A 302 -31.53 -2.58 -11.36
N SER A 303 -30.89 -1.41 -11.58
CA SER A 303 -30.63 -0.23 -10.73
C SER A 303 -29.63 -0.34 -9.57
N SER A 304 -28.33 -0.23 -9.88
CA SER A 304 -27.36 0.51 -9.06
C SER A 304 -26.11 0.89 -9.89
N PRO A 305 -25.63 2.14 -9.88
CA PRO A 305 -24.42 2.54 -10.57
C PRO A 305 -23.23 2.43 -9.62
N CYS A 306 -22.45 1.35 -9.71
CA CYS A 306 -21.00 1.31 -9.46
C CYS A 306 -20.51 -0.15 -9.51
N PRO A 307 -19.68 -0.54 -10.49
CA PRO A 307 -19.05 -1.84 -10.50
C PRO A 307 -17.90 -1.89 -9.49
N ASP A 308 -18.14 -2.58 -8.37
CA ASP A 308 -17.25 -3.57 -7.76
C ASP A 308 -15.78 -3.14 -7.51
N ASP A 309 -15.48 -2.72 -6.27
CA ASP A 309 -14.19 -2.19 -5.78
C ASP A 309 -13.56 -3.20 -4.80
N THR A 310 -12.93 -4.24 -5.34
CA THR A 310 -12.26 -5.32 -4.59
C THR A 310 -10.85 -5.53 -5.11
N TRP A 311 -9.92 -5.73 -4.19
CA TRP A 311 -8.53 -5.98 -4.51
C TRP A 311 -8.15 -7.45 -4.36
N ASP A 312 -7.18 -7.88 -5.16
CA ASP A 312 -6.77 -9.28 -5.30
C ASP A 312 -5.25 -9.32 -5.59
N ASN A 313 -4.53 -10.08 -4.75
CA ASN A 313 -3.07 -10.25 -4.81
C ASN A 313 -2.63 -11.55 -5.52
N GLY A 314 -3.49 -12.15 -6.35
CA GLY A 314 -3.19 -13.41 -7.04
C GLY A 314 -2.20 -13.29 -8.19
N SER A 315 -1.13 -14.09 -8.14
CA SER A 315 -0.22 -14.45 -9.26
C SER A 315 0.63 -13.33 -9.86
N LEU A 316 1.13 -12.41 -9.04
CA LEU A 316 2.09 -11.41 -9.51
C LEU A 316 3.50 -12.01 -9.54
N ASP A 317 3.99 -12.31 -10.74
CA ASP A 317 5.34 -12.85 -10.95
C ASP A 317 6.41 -11.75 -10.96
N ASP A 318 7.61 -12.06 -10.45
CA ASP A 318 8.79 -11.17 -10.50
C ASP A 318 8.63 -9.83 -9.73
N LEU A 319 8.07 -9.90 -8.52
CA LEU A 319 7.85 -8.78 -7.61
C LEU A 319 9.15 -8.04 -7.23
N PRO A 320 9.14 -6.70 -7.14
CA PRO A 320 10.26 -5.93 -6.62
C PRO A 320 10.60 -6.32 -5.17
N SER A 321 11.87 -6.24 -4.81
CA SER A 321 12.31 -6.49 -3.44
C SER A 321 11.66 -5.50 -2.42
N PRO A 322 11.46 -5.93 -1.16
CA PRO A 322 10.99 -5.07 -0.05
C PRO A 322 11.74 -3.74 0.03
N ARG A 323 11.01 -2.63 0.22
CA ARG A 323 11.56 -1.25 0.18
C ARG A 323 10.68 -0.26 0.93
N TYR A 324 11.27 0.75 1.59
CA TYR A 324 10.58 1.96 2.08
C TYR A 324 11.18 3.23 1.48
N ALA A 325 10.46 4.35 1.59
CA ALA A 325 10.87 5.64 1.01
C ALA A 325 11.23 5.56 -0.50
N HIS A 326 10.59 4.63 -1.20
CA HIS A 326 10.64 4.45 -2.64
C HIS A 326 9.71 5.46 -3.33
N THR A 327 9.91 5.67 -4.63
CA THR A 327 8.99 6.49 -5.42
C THR A 327 8.18 5.59 -6.35
N ALA A 328 6.93 5.97 -6.59
CA ALA A 328 6.05 5.31 -7.54
C ALA A 328 5.42 6.35 -8.45
N VAL A 329 5.45 6.12 -9.77
CA VAL A 329 4.76 6.95 -10.75
C VAL A 329 3.75 6.13 -11.55
N TRP A 330 2.62 6.75 -11.85
CA TRP A 330 1.61 6.19 -12.74
C TRP A 330 1.74 6.83 -14.12
N THR A 331 2.00 6.03 -15.15
CA THR A 331 2.16 6.53 -16.52
C THR A 331 0.85 6.76 -17.26
N GLY A 332 -0.29 6.37 -16.66
CA GLY A 332 -1.57 6.21 -17.37
C GLY A 332 -1.87 4.77 -17.77
N SER A 333 -0.82 3.95 -17.92
CA SER A 333 -0.92 2.55 -18.36
C SER A 333 -0.12 1.56 -17.52
N LEU A 334 0.99 2.00 -16.93
CA LEU A 334 1.88 1.20 -16.10
C LEU A 334 2.14 1.93 -14.79
N MET A 335 2.41 1.17 -13.73
CA MET A 335 2.99 1.71 -12.51
C MET A 335 4.48 1.39 -12.49
N ILE A 336 5.33 2.39 -12.28
CA ILE A 336 6.79 2.21 -12.18
C ILE A 336 7.21 2.52 -10.75
N ILE A 337 7.95 1.61 -10.13
CA ILE A 337 8.51 1.76 -8.78
C ILE A 337 10.04 1.70 -8.86
N LEU A 338 10.71 2.60 -8.15
CA LEU A 338 12.17 2.62 -8.09
C LEU A 338 12.69 2.89 -6.67
N GLY A 339 13.86 2.30 -6.40
CA GLY A 339 14.73 2.55 -5.25
C GLY A 339 14.01 2.45 -3.92
N GLY A 340 14.34 3.35 -2.98
CA GLY A 340 13.99 3.17 -1.59
C GLY A 340 15.07 2.36 -0.86
N PHE A 341 14.90 2.23 0.44
CA PHE A 341 15.87 1.57 1.31
C PHE A 341 15.43 0.14 1.65
N ASN A 342 16.41 -0.76 1.75
CA ASN A 342 16.26 -2.13 2.26
C ASN A 342 17.46 -2.46 3.19
N ASN A 343 17.32 -3.48 4.05
CA ASN A 343 18.23 -3.83 5.16
C ASN A 343 19.55 -4.54 4.75
N GLY A 344 20.04 -4.27 3.56
CA GLY A 344 21.22 -4.90 2.98
C GLY A 344 21.07 -4.82 1.48
N PHE A 345 21.95 -4.05 0.85
CA PHE A 345 22.06 -3.76 -0.59
C PHE A 345 21.11 -4.54 -1.50
N ASP A 346 20.24 -3.83 -2.25
CA ASP A 346 19.92 -4.17 -3.64
C ASP A 346 19.09 -3.07 -4.31
N TYR A 347 19.68 -2.46 -5.33
CA TYR A 347 19.10 -1.41 -6.16
C TYR A 347 18.24 -2.07 -7.25
N THR A 348 16.94 -2.18 -7.01
CA THR A 348 16.01 -2.74 -7.99
C THR A 348 14.84 -1.80 -8.26
N GLY A 349 14.19 -1.95 -9.40
CA GLY A 349 12.93 -1.30 -9.73
C GLY A 349 12.01 -2.28 -10.44
N GLY A 350 10.73 -1.95 -10.52
CA GLY A 350 9.76 -2.78 -11.21
C GLY A 350 8.71 -1.96 -11.93
N ARG A 351 8.19 -2.53 -13.02
CA ARG A 351 7.01 -2.05 -13.73
C ARG A 351 5.87 -3.03 -13.53
N TYR A 352 4.71 -2.51 -13.16
CA TYR A 352 3.48 -3.29 -13.07
C TYR A 352 2.54 -2.93 -14.23
N ASP A 353 2.11 -3.96 -14.93
CA ASP A 353 1.11 -3.89 -15.98
C ASP A 353 -0.25 -4.43 -15.50
N PRO A 354 -1.23 -3.55 -15.22
CA PRO A 354 -2.58 -3.96 -14.80
C PRO A 354 -3.43 -4.57 -15.92
N VAL A 355 -3.04 -4.46 -17.20
CA VAL A 355 -3.78 -5.03 -18.34
C VAL A 355 -3.56 -6.54 -18.41
N ILE A 356 -2.33 -7.00 -18.19
CA ILE A 356 -1.99 -8.43 -18.15
C ILE A 356 -1.74 -8.97 -16.73
N ASP A 357 -1.88 -8.11 -15.72
CA ASP A 357 -1.65 -8.39 -14.30
C ASP A 357 -0.28 -9.04 -14.07
N THR A 358 0.79 -8.31 -14.39
CA THR A 358 2.17 -8.85 -14.38
C THR A 358 3.18 -7.78 -13.95
N TRP A 359 4.12 -8.15 -13.08
CA TRP A 359 5.30 -7.34 -12.82
C TRP A 359 6.45 -7.75 -13.75
N SER A 360 7.30 -6.79 -14.09
CA SER A 360 8.59 -7.06 -14.70
C SER A 360 9.65 -6.20 -14.03
N ARG A 361 10.87 -6.74 -13.91
CA ARG A 361 12.02 -5.95 -13.48
C ARG A 361 12.33 -4.87 -14.52
N VAL A 362 12.73 -3.69 -14.05
CA VAL A 362 13.29 -2.63 -14.93
C VAL A 362 14.80 -2.82 -15.06
N SER A 363 15.37 -2.45 -16.20
CA SER A 363 16.83 -2.43 -16.30
C SER A 363 17.42 -1.44 -15.30
N MET A 364 18.48 -1.86 -14.61
CA MET A 364 19.26 -1.00 -13.72
C MET A 364 20.54 -0.50 -14.41
N GLN A 365 20.71 -0.82 -15.70
CA GLN A 365 21.86 -0.36 -16.47
C GLN A 365 21.78 1.15 -16.69
N GLY A 366 22.81 1.87 -16.24
CA GLY A 366 22.84 3.35 -16.32
C GLY A 366 21.89 4.05 -15.34
N ALA A 367 21.24 3.30 -14.46
CA ALA A 367 20.37 3.85 -13.44
C ALA A 367 21.18 4.61 -12.36
N PRO A 368 20.63 5.66 -11.74
CA PRO A 368 21.37 6.46 -10.77
C PRO A 368 21.69 5.65 -9.49
N SER A 369 22.69 6.01 -8.67
CA SER A 369 23.09 5.16 -7.52
C SER A 369 21.98 4.95 -6.46
N THR A 370 22.13 3.93 -5.59
CA THR A 370 21.18 3.62 -4.52
C THR A 370 20.92 4.81 -3.60
N ARG A 371 19.66 5.22 -3.48
CA ARG A 371 19.23 6.36 -2.66
C ARG A 371 17.76 6.19 -2.27
N GLY A 372 17.30 6.98 -1.30
CA GLY A 372 15.89 7.10 -0.90
C GLY A 372 15.54 8.54 -0.56
N GLY A 373 14.25 8.87 -0.47
CA GLY A 373 13.80 10.24 -0.19
C GLY A 373 14.11 11.27 -1.30
N TYR A 374 14.31 10.78 -2.52
CA TYR A 374 14.34 11.57 -3.74
C TYR A 374 12.92 11.76 -4.28
N THR A 375 12.74 12.73 -5.17
CA THR A 375 11.45 13.00 -5.79
C THR A 375 11.41 12.43 -7.19
N ALA A 376 10.23 11.98 -7.62
CA ALA A 376 9.99 11.47 -8.96
C ALA A 376 8.76 12.15 -9.58
N VAL A 377 8.84 12.43 -10.87
CA VAL A 377 7.72 12.96 -11.66
C VAL A 377 7.57 12.20 -12.97
N TRP A 378 6.33 12.08 -13.46
CA TRP A 378 6.05 11.55 -14.79
C TRP A 378 6.04 12.68 -15.82
N ALA A 379 6.99 12.66 -16.76
CA ALA A 379 7.15 13.70 -17.79
C ALA A 379 6.40 13.40 -19.10
N GLY A 380 5.38 12.55 -19.05
CA GLY A 380 4.59 12.18 -20.23
C GLY A 380 5.17 11.04 -21.07
N SER A 381 6.49 10.92 -21.14
CA SER A 381 7.18 9.79 -21.83
C SER A 381 8.22 9.06 -20.97
N SER A 382 8.70 9.69 -19.90
CA SER A 382 9.73 9.14 -19.03
C SER A 382 9.51 9.54 -17.58
N MET A 383 9.93 8.70 -16.65
CA MET A 383 10.03 9.06 -15.24
C MET A 383 11.32 9.84 -15.02
N VAL A 384 11.24 11.03 -14.42
CA VAL A 384 12.40 11.83 -14.02
C VAL A 384 12.56 11.71 -12.50
N ILE A 385 13.76 11.35 -12.05
CA ILE A 385 14.11 11.30 -10.62
C ILE A 385 15.27 12.24 -10.33
N TRP A 386 15.30 12.84 -9.13
CA TRP A 386 16.40 13.70 -8.74
C TRP A 386 16.61 13.80 -7.22
N GLY A 387 17.89 13.84 -6.81
CA GLY A 387 18.34 14.09 -5.45
C GLY A 387 18.23 12.88 -4.53
N GLY A 388 17.91 13.11 -3.26
CA GLY A 388 17.77 12.08 -2.23
C GLY A 388 19.04 11.87 -1.41
N SER A 389 19.01 10.85 -0.58
CA SER A 389 20.12 10.55 0.34
C SER A 389 20.36 9.05 0.51
N HIS A 390 21.56 8.69 0.95
CA HIS A 390 21.95 7.33 1.29
C HIS A 390 22.88 7.32 2.51
N GLY A 391 22.79 6.28 3.34
CA GLY A 391 23.56 6.16 4.59
C GLY A 391 22.82 6.66 5.83
N SER A 392 23.50 6.65 6.97
CA SER A 392 22.93 7.03 8.27
C SER A 392 23.95 7.72 9.17
N GLY A 393 23.47 8.53 10.12
CA GLY A 393 24.31 9.26 11.08
C GLY A 393 25.35 10.15 10.40
N ALA A 394 26.61 10.09 10.86
CA ALA A 394 27.72 10.85 10.28
C ALA A 394 28.12 10.43 8.85
N ASN A 395 27.57 9.32 8.33
CA ASN A 395 27.83 8.78 6.99
C ASN A 395 26.66 9.06 6.01
N LEU A 396 25.76 10.00 6.34
CA LEU A 396 24.67 10.40 5.46
C LEU A 396 25.22 11.18 4.26
N THR A 397 25.03 10.62 3.07
CA THR A 397 25.40 11.23 1.79
C THR A 397 24.15 11.75 1.11
N PHE A 398 24.16 13.01 0.70
CA PHE A 398 23.12 13.62 -0.12
C PHE A 398 23.58 13.63 -1.57
N PHE A 399 22.62 13.59 -2.50
CA PHE A 399 22.90 13.54 -3.93
C PHE A 399 22.35 14.75 -4.67
N ASP A 400 23.07 15.17 -5.71
CA ASP A 400 22.75 16.24 -6.66
C ASP A 400 22.53 15.73 -8.09
N ASP A 401 22.55 14.40 -8.27
CA ASP A 401 22.33 13.73 -9.53
C ASP A 401 20.93 13.09 -9.64
N GLY A 402 20.56 12.72 -10.86
CA GLY A 402 19.25 12.19 -11.20
C GLY A 402 19.30 11.31 -12.44
N GLY A 403 18.13 10.83 -12.87
CA GLY A 403 17.99 10.00 -14.06
C GLY A 403 16.61 10.11 -14.71
N ARG A 404 16.57 9.86 -16.01
CA ARG A 404 15.36 9.71 -16.81
C ARG A 404 15.21 8.25 -17.21
N TYR A 405 14.11 7.62 -16.83
CA TYR A 405 13.78 6.26 -17.21
C TYR A 405 12.69 6.25 -18.27
N ASP A 406 13.00 5.63 -19.41
CA ASP A 406 12.06 5.40 -20.50
C ASP A 406 11.53 3.94 -20.40
N PRO A 407 10.23 3.75 -20.07
CA PRO A 407 9.63 2.42 -19.96
C PRO A 407 9.39 1.74 -21.32
N VAL A 408 9.43 2.48 -22.43
CA VAL A 408 9.22 1.96 -23.78
C VAL A 408 10.46 1.22 -24.27
N THR A 409 11.65 1.76 -24.00
CA THR A 409 12.95 1.16 -24.32
C THR A 409 13.57 0.39 -23.15
N ASP A 410 13.05 0.56 -21.93
CA ASP A 410 13.62 0.05 -20.67
C ASP A 410 15.06 0.53 -20.43
N THR A 411 15.29 1.84 -20.60
CA THR A 411 16.63 2.43 -20.51
C THR A 411 16.68 3.66 -19.62
N TRP A 412 17.82 3.84 -18.95
CA TRP A 412 18.14 5.03 -18.17
C TRP A 412 19.05 5.98 -18.93
N THR A 413 18.74 7.27 -18.84
CA THR A 413 19.63 8.35 -19.25
C THR A 413 19.92 9.24 -18.03
N PRO A 414 21.19 9.46 -17.65
CA PRO A 414 21.52 10.42 -16.59
C PRO A 414 20.94 11.80 -16.88
N THR A 415 20.51 12.52 -15.86
CA THR A 415 20.22 13.96 -16.01
C THR A 415 21.53 14.73 -15.99
N SER A 416 21.60 15.84 -16.71
CA SER A 416 22.70 16.80 -16.55
C SER A 416 22.89 17.18 -15.08
N THR A 417 24.15 17.37 -14.68
CA THR A 417 24.53 17.91 -13.37
C THR A 417 25.05 19.35 -13.49
N ILE A 418 25.15 19.87 -14.71
CA ILE A 418 25.53 21.26 -14.99
C ILE A 418 24.39 22.13 -14.49
N ASP A 419 24.70 23.06 -13.57
CA ASP A 419 23.77 23.97 -12.91
C ASP A 419 22.64 23.29 -12.11
N ALA A 420 22.80 22.01 -11.76
CA ALA A 420 21.87 21.29 -10.89
C ALA A 420 21.91 21.85 -9.45
N PRO A 421 20.81 21.73 -8.68
CA PRO A 421 20.79 22.16 -7.28
C PRO A 421 21.78 21.38 -6.43
N SER A 422 22.28 22.00 -5.36
CA SER A 422 23.21 21.32 -4.43
C SER A 422 22.62 20.03 -3.83
N PRO A 423 23.47 19.09 -3.36
CA PRO A 423 23.01 17.81 -2.85
C PRO A 423 21.99 17.93 -1.73
N ARG A 424 20.85 17.23 -1.85
CA ARG A 424 19.74 17.35 -0.88
C ARG A 424 18.79 16.16 -0.86
N GLY A 425 18.09 16.01 0.27
CA GLY A 425 16.95 15.09 0.44
C GLY A 425 15.81 15.77 1.21
N GLY A 426 14.61 15.18 1.17
CA GLY A 426 13.43 15.75 1.85
C GLY A 426 12.95 17.08 1.26
N HIS A 427 13.41 17.41 0.05
CA HIS A 427 12.88 18.48 -0.79
C HIS A 427 11.54 18.08 -1.38
N THR A 428 10.77 19.07 -1.81
CA THR A 428 9.57 18.82 -2.61
C THR A 428 9.89 19.01 -4.09
N ALA A 429 9.13 18.32 -4.93
CA ALA A 429 9.16 18.58 -6.36
C ALA A 429 7.75 18.53 -6.95
N VAL A 430 7.54 19.34 -7.97
CA VAL A 430 6.29 19.38 -8.73
C VAL A 430 6.57 19.26 -10.22
N TRP A 431 5.60 18.69 -10.95
CA TRP A 431 5.61 18.63 -12.40
C TRP A 431 4.76 19.76 -12.98
N THR A 432 5.34 20.58 -13.87
CA THR A 432 4.63 21.71 -14.47
C THR A 432 3.83 21.37 -15.72
N GLY A 433 4.03 20.16 -16.26
CA GLY A 433 3.63 19.80 -17.63
C GLY A 433 4.80 19.82 -18.61
N GLY A 434 5.91 20.47 -18.27
CA GLY A 434 7.15 20.48 -19.08
C GLY A 434 8.45 20.54 -18.28
N LEU A 435 8.40 20.95 -17.01
CA LEU A 435 9.57 21.07 -16.13
C LEU A 435 9.33 20.32 -14.82
N MET A 436 10.40 19.77 -14.27
CA MET A 436 10.45 19.37 -12.86
C MET A 436 10.99 20.55 -12.06
N VAL A 437 10.23 21.05 -11.10
CA VAL A 437 10.71 22.08 -10.17
C VAL A 437 11.04 21.42 -8.85
N VAL A 438 12.26 21.59 -8.38
CA VAL A 438 12.75 21.11 -7.08
C VAL A 438 13.01 22.31 -6.18
N TRP A 439 12.56 22.27 -4.93
CA TRP A 439 12.87 23.34 -3.97
C TRP A 439 12.99 22.85 -2.52
N GLY A 440 13.85 23.53 -1.77
CA GLY A 440 14.07 23.32 -0.35
C GLY A 440 14.80 22.02 -0.04
N GLY A 441 14.48 21.41 1.10
CA GLY A 441 15.08 20.16 1.58
C GLY A 441 16.28 20.40 2.50
N HIS A 442 16.99 19.33 2.81
CA HIS A 442 18.14 19.34 3.72
C HIS A 442 19.39 18.84 2.99
N GLY A 443 20.48 19.60 3.10
CA GLY A 443 21.80 19.24 2.57
C GLY A 443 22.76 18.74 3.67
N ALA A 444 24.06 18.66 3.39
CA ALA A 444 25.01 18.11 4.37
C ALA A 444 25.16 18.93 5.67
N SER A 445 24.84 20.23 5.65
CA SER A 445 25.12 21.15 6.76
C SER A 445 23.90 21.90 7.30
N SER A 446 22.81 22.00 6.54
CA SER A 446 21.62 22.79 6.92
C SER A 446 20.43 22.53 5.98
N THR A 447 19.27 23.03 6.37
CA THR A 447 18.13 23.20 5.47
C THR A 447 18.46 24.18 4.34
N LEU A 448 17.79 24.04 3.20
CA LEU A 448 18.06 24.81 1.99
C LEU A 448 16.85 25.66 1.62
N ASP A 449 17.10 26.86 1.09
CA ASP A 449 16.15 27.80 0.47
C ASP A 449 16.35 27.91 -1.06
N THR A 450 17.24 27.07 -1.59
CA THR A 450 17.59 26.99 -3.00
C THR A 450 16.80 25.89 -3.71
N GLY A 451 16.80 25.89 -5.03
CA GLY A 451 16.13 24.89 -5.85
C GLY A 451 16.62 24.93 -7.30
N GLY A 452 15.95 24.18 -8.17
CA GLY A 452 16.21 24.20 -9.61
C GLY A 452 15.03 23.71 -10.44
N ARG A 453 15.01 24.14 -11.69
CA ARG A 453 14.09 23.67 -12.73
C ARG A 453 14.85 22.78 -13.68
N TYR A 454 14.34 21.59 -13.90
CA TYR A 454 14.88 20.66 -14.87
C TYR A 454 13.96 20.56 -16.08
N ASP A 455 14.53 20.80 -17.26
CA ASP A 455 13.88 20.58 -18.55
C ASP A 455 14.33 19.24 -19.14
N PRO A 456 13.46 18.21 -19.18
CA PRO A 456 13.78 16.93 -19.78
C PRO A 456 13.87 16.96 -21.31
N ALA A 457 13.41 17.99 -22.00
CA ALA A 457 13.52 18.10 -23.46
C ALA A 457 14.92 18.54 -23.89
N THR A 458 15.57 19.41 -23.11
CA THR A 458 16.93 19.91 -23.38
C THR A 458 17.99 19.29 -22.47
N ASP A 459 17.59 18.53 -21.46
CA ASP A 459 18.47 18.00 -20.41
C ASP A 459 19.28 19.10 -19.70
N SER A 460 18.61 20.18 -19.32
CA SER A 460 19.25 21.32 -18.67
C SER A 460 18.60 21.65 -17.35
N TRP A 461 19.43 21.92 -16.34
CA TRP A 461 19.01 22.58 -15.12
C TRP A 461 19.13 24.08 -15.26
N THR A 462 18.20 24.79 -14.64
CA THR A 462 18.35 26.21 -14.38
C THR A 462 18.04 26.43 -12.91
N PRO A 463 18.95 27.03 -12.12
CA PRO A 463 18.69 27.34 -10.72
C PRO A 463 17.39 28.12 -10.57
N THR A 464 16.68 27.90 -9.47
CA THR A 464 15.60 28.81 -9.10
C THR A 464 16.23 30.07 -8.54
N SER A 465 15.68 31.25 -8.83
CA SER A 465 16.05 32.47 -8.13
C SER A 465 15.99 32.29 -6.61
N THR A 466 16.85 32.95 -5.86
CA THR A 466 16.78 33.06 -4.39
C THR A 466 16.21 34.40 -3.95
N ILE A 467 16.06 35.34 -4.88
CA ILE A 467 15.52 36.67 -4.62
C ILE A 467 14.03 36.52 -4.35
N GLY A 468 13.61 36.76 -3.10
CA GLY A 468 12.23 36.61 -2.66
C GLY A 468 11.81 35.18 -2.29
N ALA A 469 12.75 34.22 -2.29
CA ALA A 469 12.48 32.85 -1.86
C ALA A 469 12.16 32.78 -0.36
N PRO A 470 11.35 31.78 0.07
CA PRO A 470 11.09 31.53 1.49
C PRO A 470 12.36 31.11 2.24
N SER A 471 12.34 31.28 3.55
CA SER A 471 13.44 30.80 4.41
C SER A 471 13.67 29.30 4.25
N ALA A 472 14.93 28.89 4.46
CA ALA A 472 15.38 27.52 4.27
C ALA A 472 14.57 26.51 5.11
N LYS A 473 14.05 25.46 4.47
CA LYS A 473 13.11 24.51 5.09
C LYS A 473 13.08 23.14 4.42
N ASP A 474 12.72 22.14 5.20
CA ASP A 474 12.42 20.77 4.80
C ASP A 474 11.06 20.33 5.41
N GLY A 475 10.50 19.21 4.95
CA GLY A 475 9.19 18.72 5.44
C GLY A 475 8.00 19.66 5.20
N HIS A 476 8.17 20.65 4.32
CA HIS A 476 7.13 21.57 3.87
C HIS A 476 6.25 20.90 2.81
N ASN A 477 5.05 21.44 2.61
CA ASN A 477 4.19 21.02 1.53
C ASN A 477 4.47 21.87 0.30
N ALA A 478 4.49 21.23 -0.88
CA ALA A 478 4.41 21.94 -2.14
C ALA A 478 3.28 21.39 -2.99
N VAL A 479 2.53 22.29 -3.60
CA VAL A 479 1.43 21.96 -4.50
C VAL A 479 1.64 22.65 -5.83
N TRP A 480 1.34 21.93 -6.92
CA TRP A 480 1.26 22.51 -8.25
C TRP A 480 -0.14 23.02 -8.52
N THR A 481 -0.26 24.29 -8.92
CA THR A 481 -1.56 24.90 -9.21
C THR A 481 -2.02 24.70 -10.65
N GLY A 482 -1.14 24.22 -11.53
CA GLY A 482 -1.29 24.33 -12.98
C GLY A 482 -0.40 25.41 -13.59
N SER A 483 0.07 26.38 -12.79
CA SER A 483 0.96 27.47 -13.25
C SER A 483 2.03 27.89 -12.26
N LEU A 484 1.86 27.63 -10.96
CA LEU A 484 2.76 28.03 -9.88
C LEU A 484 3.04 26.84 -8.96
N MET A 485 4.25 26.80 -8.41
CA MET A 485 4.55 25.98 -7.24
C MET A 485 4.29 26.82 -6.00
N ILE A 486 3.40 26.36 -5.12
CA ILE A 486 3.17 26.99 -3.82
C ILE A 486 3.92 26.17 -2.78
N VAL A 487 4.74 26.83 -1.97
CA VAL A 487 5.48 26.22 -0.87
C VAL A 487 5.04 26.81 0.46
N TRP A 488 4.60 25.95 1.39
CA TRP A 488 4.13 26.38 2.70
C TRP A 488 4.36 25.33 3.80
N GLY A 489 4.58 25.80 5.03
CA GLY A 489 4.91 24.96 6.18
C GLY A 489 6.42 24.81 6.39
N GLY A 490 6.84 23.72 7.03
CA GLY A 490 8.25 23.49 7.38
C GLY A 490 8.71 24.31 8.60
N GLY A 491 7.85 24.47 9.62
CA GLY A 491 8.23 25.02 10.92
C GLY A 491 8.44 26.54 11.00
N GLN A 492 8.16 27.28 9.93
CA GLN A 492 8.18 28.74 9.94
C GLN A 492 6.91 29.32 9.30
N ASN A 493 6.43 30.45 9.84
CA ASN A 493 5.33 31.24 9.28
C ASN A 493 5.78 32.03 8.04
N SER A 494 6.32 31.32 7.05
CA SER A 494 6.81 31.86 5.78
C SER A 494 6.52 30.88 4.65
N GLY A 495 6.27 31.39 3.45
CA GLY A 495 6.16 30.57 2.25
C GLY A 495 6.34 31.40 1.00
N GLY A 496 6.32 30.74 -0.15
CA GLY A 496 6.60 31.35 -1.44
C GLY A 496 5.75 30.77 -2.54
N ARG A 497 5.38 31.61 -3.49
CA ARG A 497 4.97 31.13 -4.80
C ARG A 497 6.14 31.26 -5.74
N TYR A 498 6.42 30.18 -6.44
CA TYR A 498 7.39 30.17 -7.48
C TYR A 498 6.70 30.09 -8.84
N ASP A 499 6.99 31.07 -9.68
CA ASP A 499 6.64 31.05 -11.09
C ASP A 499 7.82 30.50 -11.91
N PRO A 500 7.71 29.28 -12.46
CA PRO A 500 8.77 28.69 -13.24
C PRO A 500 8.98 29.36 -14.61
N ALA A 501 8.00 30.12 -15.14
CA ALA A 501 8.10 30.80 -16.44
C ALA A 501 8.94 32.08 -16.37
N SER A 502 8.86 32.82 -15.26
CA SER A 502 9.63 34.06 -15.04
C SER A 502 10.84 33.89 -14.12
N ASP A 503 11.02 32.72 -13.50
CA ASP A 503 12.01 32.48 -12.44
C ASP A 503 11.89 33.42 -11.24
N THR A 504 10.67 33.73 -10.83
CA THR A 504 10.44 34.68 -9.75
C THR A 504 9.79 33.99 -8.57
N TRP A 505 10.47 34.07 -7.43
CA TRP A 505 9.78 33.90 -6.16
C TRP A 505 9.06 35.18 -5.82
N THR A 506 7.77 35.03 -5.58
CA THR A 506 7.03 36.07 -4.87
C THR A 506 6.83 35.56 -3.45
N PRO A 507 7.39 36.25 -2.45
CA PRO A 507 7.10 35.95 -1.06
C PRO A 507 5.59 35.84 -0.89
N MET A 508 5.12 34.84 -0.17
CA MET A 508 3.72 34.80 0.20
C MET A 508 3.51 35.88 1.25
N SER A 509 2.43 36.65 1.13
CA SER A 509 2.02 37.53 2.22
C SER A 509 1.95 36.75 3.54
N THR A 510 2.30 37.40 4.64
CA THR A 510 2.06 36.90 6.01
C THR A 510 1.13 37.83 6.79
N THR A 511 0.66 38.89 6.13
CA THR A 511 -0.17 39.95 6.71
C THR A 511 -1.63 39.46 6.80
N SER A 512 -2.36 39.90 7.83
CA SER A 512 -3.74 39.49 8.18
C SER A 512 -3.90 38.17 8.95
N LEU A 513 -2.81 37.51 9.35
CA LEU A 513 -2.85 36.25 10.09
C LEU A 513 -1.86 36.25 11.25
N SER A 514 -2.36 36.14 12.48
CA SER A 514 -1.55 35.72 13.62
C SER A 514 -1.57 34.19 13.71
N LEU A 515 -0.90 33.51 12.78
CA LEU A 515 -0.74 32.06 12.84
C LEU A 515 0.32 31.71 13.90
N SER A 516 0.03 30.77 14.80
CA SER A 516 1.07 30.12 15.60
C SER A 516 1.75 29.00 14.79
N GLU A 517 3.00 28.70 15.12
CA GLU A 517 3.98 28.00 14.26
C GLU A 517 3.70 26.54 13.86
N TYR A 518 2.52 25.94 14.13
CA TYR A 518 2.30 24.52 13.75
C TYR A 518 0.86 24.00 13.44
N ASP A 519 0.88 22.86 12.71
CA ASP A 519 -0.14 21.99 12.07
C ASP A 519 -1.26 22.63 11.27
N GLN A 520 -1.09 22.54 9.96
CA GLN A 520 -2.00 23.06 8.96
C GLN A 520 -2.21 21.97 7.91
N THR A 521 -3.42 21.40 7.86
CA THR A 521 -3.78 20.43 6.82
C THR A 521 -4.05 21.20 5.53
N ALA A 522 -3.08 21.24 4.61
CA ALA A 522 -3.22 21.90 3.31
C ALA A 522 -3.84 20.95 2.29
N ILE A 523 -5.02 21.26 1.77
CA ILE A 523 -5.60 20.60 0.60
C ILE A 523 -5.56 21.54 -0.60
N TRP A 524 -5.14 21.03 -1.76
CA TRP A 524 -5.28 21.75 -3.02
C TRP A 524 -6.65 21.47 -3.61
N THR A 525 -7.38 22.54 -3.90
CA THR A 525 -8.77 22.48 -4.40
C THR A 525 -8.89 22.55 -5.91
N GLY A 526 -7.76 22.64 -6.62
CA GLY A 526 -7.72 23.02 -8.03
C GLY A 526 -7.64 24.54 -8.27
N LYS A 527 -7.87 25.38 -7.24
CA LYS A 527 -7.81 26.86 -7.37
C LYS A 527 -7.11 27.57 -6.20
N ALA A 528 -7.11 26.97 -5.02
CA ALA A 528 -6.50 27.54 -3.83
C ALA A 528 -5.97 26.43 -2.91
N MET A 529 -4.93 26.76 -2.14
CA MET A 529 -4.38 25.90 -1.12
C MET A 529 -5.06 26.24 0.20
N VAL A 530 -5.57 25.24 0.88
CA VAL A 530 -6.54 25.45 1.95
C VAL A 530 -6.06 24.73 3.20
N ILE A 531 -5.74 25.48 4.26
CA ILE A 531 -5.17 24.98 5.52
C ILE A 531 -6.17 25.09 6.68
N TRP A 532 -6.32 24.05 7.49
CA TRP A 532 -7.11 24.10 8.74
C TRP A 532 -6.30 23.58 9.93
N ASN A 533 -6.39 24.26 11.08
CA ASN A 533 -5.71 23.87 12.32
C ASN A 533 -6.68 23.67 13.51
N ALA A 534 -6.14 23.16 14.61
CA ALA A 534 -6.89 22.83 15.82
C ALA A 534 -7.06 23.99 16.84
N LEU A 535 -6.63 25.21 16.49
CA LEU A 535 -6.67 26.42 17.33
C LEU A 535 -7.69 27.44 16.81
N GLU A 536 -8.64 27.01 15.97
CA GLU A 536 -9.53 27.90 15.21
C GLU A 536 -8.75 28.89 14.34
N ILE A 537 -7.72 28.44 13.61
CA ILE A 537 -7.06 29.25 12.59
C ILE A 537 -6.83 28.40 11.33
N GLY A 538 -7.58 28.69 10.28
CA GLY A 538 -7.19 28.25 8.96
C GLY A 538 -6.91 29.44 8.06
N GLY A 539 -6.41 29.13 6.89
CA GLY A 539 -6.01 30.05 5.85
C GLY A 539 -6.29 29.43 4.48
N ARG A 540 -6.87 30.18 3.58
CA ARG A 540 -6.87 29.83 2.19
C ARG A 540 -5.91 30.78 1.56
N TYR A 541 -4.99 30.16 0.88
CA TYR A 541 -4.03 30.85 0.11
C TYR A 541 -4.51 30.92 -1.33
N ASP A 542 -4.86 32.13 -1.76
CA ASP A 542 -5.08 32.44 -3.17
C ASP A 542 -3.74 32.83 -3.82
N PRO A 543 -3.21 31.98 -4.71
CA PRO A 543 -1.93 32.25 -5.33
C PRO A 543 -1.98 33.38 -6.38
N VAL A 544 -3.16 33.81 -6.86
CA VAL A 544 -3.30 34.89 -7.85
C VAL A 544 -3.20 36.27 -7.20
N SER A 545 -3.83 36.45 -6.04
CA SER A 545 -3.86 37.75 -5.34
C SER A 545 -2.79 37.92 -4.25
N ASP A 546 -1.96 36.91 -4.01
CA ASP A 546 -1.01 36.84 -2.88
C ASP A 546 -1.63 37.11 -1.51
N ALA A 547 -2.85 36.65 -1.34
CA ALA A 547 -3.59 36.92 -0.12
C ALA A 547 -3.75 35.61 0.61
N TRP A 548 -3.28 35.62 1.85
CA TRP A 548 -3.92 34.79 2.84
C TRP A 548 -5.24 35.42 3.17
N THR A 549 -6.31 34.77 2.75
CA THR A 549 -7.55 34.92 3.46
C THR A 549 -7.45 33.95 4.63
N PRO A 550 -7.49 34.39 5.90
CA PRO A 550 -7.84 33.47 6.96
C PRO A 550 -9.06 32.69 6.48
N VAL A 551 -8.98 31.35 6.49
CA VAL A 551 -10.22 30.62 6.33
C VAL A 551 -11.08 31.07 7.47
N SER A 552 -12.34 31.27 7.17
CA SER A 552 -13.32 31.71 8.13
C SER A 552 -13.26 30.82 9.36
N THR A 553 -12.62 31.26 10.44
CA THR A 553 -12.69 30.64 11.77
C THR A 553 -14.04 30.94 12.38
N THR A 554 -14.67 32.02 11.88
CA THR A 554 -16.10 32.26 11.96
C THR A 554 -16.85 31.02 11.50
N ASN A 555 -17.57 30.40 12.44
CA ASN A 555 -18.39 29.20 12.30
C ASN A 555 -17.66 27.85 12.19
N ALA A 556 -16.40 27.78 12.62
CA ALA A 556 -15.71 26.51 12.67
C ALA A 556 -15.95 25.72 13.98
N PRO A 557 -15.70 24.39 14.01
CA PRO A 557 -15.94 23.58 15.20
C PRO A 557 -14.86 23.86 16.27
N SER A 558 -15.31 24.04 17.52
CA SER A 558 -14.44 24.06 18.71
C SER A 558 -13.49 22.84 18.78
N PRO A 559 -12.35 22.91 19.48
CA PRO A 559 -11.42 21.79 19.62
C PRO A 559 -12.06 20.53 20.26
N ARG A 560 -11.82 19.32 19.72
CA ARG A 560 -12.51 18.07 20.16
C ARG A 560 -11.75 16.76 19.85
N ASP A 561 -12.08 15.68 20.57
CA ASP A 561 -11.73 14.27 20.33
C ASP A 561 -12.99 13.39 20.14
N ARG A 562 -12.87 12.11 19.76
CA ARG A 562 -14.01 11.18 19.53
C ARG A 562 -15.05 11.69 18.51
N GLN A 563 -14.64 12.60 17.64
CA GLN A 563 -15.41 13.10 16.51
C GLN A 563 -15.42 12.09 15.37
N THR A 564 -16.42 12.20 14.52
CA THR A 564 -16.45 11.51 13.23
C THR A 564 -16.06 12.46 12.12
N VAL A 565 -15.29 11.97 11.14
CA VAL A 565 -14.88 12.72 9.95
C VAL A 565 -15.28 11.93 8.72
N VAL A 566 -15.84 12.60 7.72
CA VAL A 566 -16.07 12.02 6.39
C VAL A 566 -15.56 12.96 5.30
N TRP A 567 -15.10 12.39 4.19
CA TRP A 567 -14.73 13.13 2.99
C TRP A 567 -15.87 13.07 1.96
N ALA A 568 -16.36 14.23 1.54
CA ALA A 568 -17.51 14.34 0.63
C ALA A 568 -17.12 14.46 -0.86
N GLY A 569 -15.83 14.36 -1.19
CA GLY A 569 -15.33 14.59 -2.55
C GLY A 569 -15.00 16.06 -2.84
N THR A 570 -15.78 17.01 -2.31
CA THR A 570 -15.60 18.46 -2.52
C THR A 570 -15.38 19.25 -1.23
N GLU A 571 -15.69 18.67 -0.07
CA GLU A 571 -15.59 19.30 1.24
C GLU A 571 -15.29 18.26 2.33
N MET A 572 -14.66 18.71 3.41
CA MET A 572 -14.44 17.88 4.60
C MET A 572 -15.57 18.12 5.60
N ILE A 573 -16.04 17.07 6.25
CA ILE A 573 -17.12 17.18 7.23
C ILE A 573 -16.68 16.58 8.55
N VAL A 574 -16.75 17.37 9.60
CA VAL A 574 -16.38 16.98 10.98
C VAL A 574 -17.60 17.14 11.87
N TRP A 575 -17.88 16.16 12.72
CA TRP A 575 -19.04 16.25 13.60
C TRP A 575 -18.91 15.47 14.91
N GLY A 576 -19.50 16.04 15.97
CA GLY A 576 -19.59 15.44 17.30
C GLY A 576 -18.24 15.41 18.00
N GLY A 577 -18.14 14.65 19.08
CA GLY A 577 -16.90 14.49 19.84
C GLY A 577 -16.97 15.10 21.24
N SER A 578 -15.80 15.34 21.83
CA SER A 578 -15.64 15.66 23.25
C SER A 578 -14.36 16.48 23.43
N PRO A 579 -14.39 17.71 23.99
CA PRO A 579 -13.18 18.48 24.25
C PRO A 579 -12.42 17.95 25.48
N TYR A 580 -13.11 17.32 26.44
CA TYR A 580 -12.55 16.76 27.68
C TYR A 580 -13.40 15.58 28.18
N ALA A 581 -12.87 14.77 29.11
CA ALA A 581 -13.64 13.68 29.70
C ALA A 581 -14.97 14.17 30.32
N GLN A 582 -16.10 13.63 29.85
CA GLN A 582 -17.47 13.96 30.25
C GLN A 582 -18.04 15.28 29.70
N SER A 583 -17.42 15.89 28.68
CA SER A 583 -18.07 16.90 27.84
C SER A 583 -18.31 16.36 26.44
N TYR A 584 -19.41 16.78 25.81
CA TYR A 584 -19.83 16.26 24.51
C TYR A 584 -20.21 17.41 23.60
N GLU A 585 -19.89 17.28 22.32
CA GLU A 585 -20.16 18.24 21.26
C GLU A 585 -21.29 17.72 20.36
N ASP A 586 -22.24 18.58 20.02
CA ASP A 586 -23.21 18.45 18.92
C ASP A 586 -22.83 19.32 17.72
N THR A 587 -21.76 20.09 17.88
CA THR A 587 -21.26 20.99 16.87
C THR A 587 -20.43 20.22 15.84
N GLY A 588 -20.17 20.88 14.72
CA GLY A 588 -19.39 20.32 13.64
C GLY A 588 -19.28 21.35 12.52
N GLY A 589 -18.55 20.98 11.48
CA GLY A 589 -18.21 21.93 10.44
C GLY A 589 -17.96 21.22 9.14
N ARG A 590 -18.51 21.83 8.09
CA ARG A 590 -18.11 21.57 6.74
C ARG A 590 -17.12 22.60 6.32
N TYR A 591 -16.04 22.09 5.79
CA TYR A 591 -15.02 22.90 5.24
C TYR A 591 -15.11 22.84 3.73
N ASN A 592 -15.70 23.87 3.13
CA ASN A 592 -15.66 24.07 1.70
C ASN A 592 -14.37 24.80 1.36
N PRO A 593 -13.42 24.10 0.71
CA PRO A 593 -12.11 24.65 0.49
C PRO A 593 -12.12 25.61 -0.74
N VAL A 594 -13.15 25.56 -1.59
CA VAL A 594 -13.33 26.44 -2.75
C VAL A 594 -13.94 27.80 -2.39
N THR A 595 -14.71 27.90 -1.30
CA THR A 595 -15.35 29.15 -0.85
C THR A 595 -14.72 29.71 0.42
N ASP A 596 -13.77 28.99 1.03
CA ASP A 596 -13.05 29.39 2.23
C ASP A 596 -13.90 29.56 3.49
N THR A 597 -15.01 28.83 3.51
CA THR A 597 -16.05 29.02 4.50
C THR A 597 -16.19 27.74 5.28
N TRP A 598 -15.97 27.86 6.58
CA TRP A 598 -16.61 26.94 7.50
C TRP A 598 -18.10 27.23 7.47
N THR A 599 -18.81 26.28 6.91
CA THR A 599 -20.23 26.22 7.22
C THR A 599 -20.32 25.34 8.43
N ALA A 600 -20.56 25.96 9.59
CA ALA A 600 -21.05 25.20 10.73
C ALA A 600 -22.17 24.30 10.23
N VAL A 601 -22.12 23.03 10.62
CA VAL A 601 -23.33 22.24 10.43
C VAL A 601 -24.45 22.94 11.21
N PRO A 602 -25.70 22.88 10.73
CA PRO A 602 -26.77 23.65 11.36
C PRO A 602 -26.96 23.22 12.81
N MET A 603 -27.21 24.19 13.69
CA MET A 603 -27.62 23.95 15.07
C MET A 603 -29.14 23.73 15.20
N THR A 604 -29.85 23.76 14.07
CA THR A 604 -31.25 23.36 13.97
C THR A 604 -31.34 21.85 13.78
N ASP A 605 -31.98 21.19 14.74
CA ASP A 605 -32.15 19.74 14.80
C ASP A 605 -30.86 18.91 14.65
N PRO A 606 -29.67 19.33 15.12
CA PRO A 606 -28.52 18.45 15.16
C PRO A 606 -28.81 17.29 16.11
N PRO A 607 -28.21 16.12 15.87
CA PRO A 607 -28.21 15.08 16.88
C PRO A 607 -27.61 15.64 18.18
N SER A 608 -28.23 15.32 19.33
CA SER A 608 -27.76 15.78 20.65
C SER A 608 -26.24 15.55 20.87
N PRO A 609 -25.58 16.33 21.74
CA PRO A 609 -24.13 16.26 21.92
C PRO A 609 -23.68 14.86 22.26
N ARG A 610 -22.67 14.35 21.55
CA ARG A 610 -22.28 12.95 21.70
C ARG A 610 -20.85 12.64 21.34
N ALA A 611 -20.36 11.60 22.00
CA ALA A 611 -19.17 10.86 21.63
C ALA A 611 -19.51 9.37 21.50
N TYR A 612 -18.58 8.57 20.98
CA TYR A 612 -18.76 7.11 20.76
C TYR A 612 -19.93 6.77 19.83
N HIS A 613 -20.37 7.72 19.01
CA HIS A 613 -21.28 7.52 17.90
C HIS A 613 -20.54 6.94 16.69
N THR A 614 -21.31 6.38 15.76
CA THR A 614 -20.79 5.96 14.46
C THR A 614 -21.23 6.93 13.39
N ALA A 615 -20.42 7.07 12.33
CA ALA A 615 -20.79 7.80 11.13
C ALA A 615 -20.49 7.03 9.85
N VAL A 616 -21.32 7.19 8.83
CA VAL A 616 -21.10 6.66 7.49
C VAL A 616 -21.25 7.75 6.43
N TRP A 617 -20.43 7.69 5.38
CA TRP A 617 -20.62 8.49 4.16
C TRP A 617 -21.39 7.69 3.13
N THR A 618 -22.50 8.26 2.66
CA THR A 618 -23.39 7.60 1.70
C THR A 618 -23.03 7.87 0.24
N GLY A 619 -22.07 8.76 -0.02
CA GLY A 619 -21.81 9.36 -1.33
C GLY A 619 -22.38 10.78 -1.45
N ASN A 620 -23.42 11.13 -0.68
CA ASN A 620 -24.06 12.46 -0.73
C ASN A 620 -24.52 13.03 0.62
N GLN A 621 -24.49 12.25 1.69
CA GLN A 621 -24.81 12.66 3.06
C GLN A 621 -24.02 11.87 4.10
N MET A 622 -23.77 12.49 5.25
CA MET A 622 -23.20 11.85 6.43
C MET A 622 -24.34 11.40 7.34
N ILE A 623 -24.32 10.15 7.80
CA ILE A 623 -25.30 9.68 8.78
C ILE A 623 -24.58 9.39 10.07
N VAL A 624 -25.03 10.00 11.17
CA VAL A 624 -24.51 9.82 12.52
C VAL A 624 -25.56 9.16 13.38
N TRP A 625 -25.21 8.15 14.18
CA TRP A 625 -26.19 7.52 15.06
C TRP A 625 -25.59 6.95 16.36
N GLY A 626 -26.40 6.96 17.43
CA GLY A 626 -26.10 6.39 18.74
C GLY A 626 -25.03 7.16 19.51
N GLY A 627 -24.30 6.49 20.40
CA GLY A 627 -23.26 7.10 21.25
C GLY A 627 -23.78 7.46 22.65
N VAL A 628 -23.05 8.33 23.35
CA VAL A 628 -23.39 8.81 24.69
C VAL A 628 -23.26 10.32 24.72
N GLY A 629 -24.23 10.96 25.37
CA GLY A 629 -24.25 12.39 25.64
C GLY A 629 -24.49 12.66 27.12
N TYR A 630 -24.85 13.90 27.45
CA TYR A 630 -25.11 14.32 28.83
C TYR A 630 -26.28 13.58 29.49
N GLU A 631 -27.29 13.20 28.71
CA GLU A 631 -28.46 12.46 29.20
C GLU A 631 -28.25 10.94 29.24
N GLY A 632 -27.01 10.50 29.03
CA GLY A 632 -26.64 9.10 28.97
C GLY A 632 -26.62 8.57 27.53
N ILE A 633 -26.85 7.27 27.41
CA ILE A 633 -26.70 6.55 26.14
C ILE A 633 -27.85 6.95 25.19
N LEU A 634 -27.53 7.14 23.91
CA LEU A 634 -28.44 7.72 22.91
C LEU A 634 -28.94 6.65 21.91
N SER A 635 -30.23 6.72 21.55
CA SER A 635 -30.89 5.97 20.44
C SER A 635 -31.21 6.86 19.25
N THR A 636 -30.71 8.09 19.30
CA THR A 636 -30.98 9.12 18.31
C THR A 636 -29.79 9.25 17.38
N GLY A 637 -29.99 9.92 16.26
CA GLY A 637 -28.97 10.23 15.29
C GLY A 637 -29.43 11.36 14.38
N GLY A 638 -28.62 11.66 13.39
CA GLY A 638 -28.99 12.62 12.36
C GLY A 638 -28.31 12.29 11.04
N ARG A 639 -29.00 12.68 9.97
CA ARG A 639 -28.45 12.73 8.62
C ARG A 639 -28.09 14.16 8.33
N PHE A 640 -26.86 14.37 7.94
CA PHE A 640 -26.38 15.63 7.47
C PHE A 640 -26.21 15.56 5.97
N VAL A 641 -27.08 16.28 5.25
CA VAL A 641 -27.02 16.42 3.79
C VAL A 641 -26.23 17.68 3.47
N PRO A 642 -24.98 17.58 2.97
CA PRO A 642 -24.14 18.74 2.76
C PRO A 642 -24.69 19.66 1.67
N ALA A 643 -25.25 19.09 0.60
CA ALA A 643 -25.88 19.87 -0.47
C ALA A 643 -27.04 20.75 0.02
N ALA A 644 -27.80 20.30 1.01
CA ALA A 644 -28.95 21.03 1.56
C ALA A 644 -28.65 21.78 2.86
N ASN A 645 -27.48 21.55 3.48
CA ASN A 645 -27.07 22.05 4.79
C ASN A 645 -28.17 21.92 5.85
N VAL A 646 -28.74 20.73 5.95
CA VAL A 646 -29.75 20.41 6.95
C VAL A 646 -29.35 19.16 7.69
N TRP A 647 -29.54 19.20 9.00
CA TRP A 647 -29.76 17.98 9.75
C TRP A 647 -31.20 17.59 9.57
N ALA A 648 -31.42 16.33 9.27
CA ALA A 648 -32.67 15.69 9.57
C ALA A 648 -32.37 14.72 10.70
N PRO A 649 -33.15 14.72 11.79
CA PRO A 649 -33.05 13.63 12.74
C PRO A 649 -33.28 12.33 11.99
N THR A 650 -32.55 11.29 12.37
CA THR A 650 -32.99 9.95 11.99
C THR A 650 -34.28 9.67 12.73
N SER A 651 -35.27 9.07 12.08
CA SER A 651 -36.47 8.60 12.77
C SER A 651 -36.11 7.83 14.05
N THR A 652 -36.87 8.03 15.12
CA THR A 652 -36.77 7.21 16.33
C THR A 652 -37.79 6.07 16.30
N MET A 653 -38.72 6.11 15.35
CA MET A 653 -39.76 5.09 15.17
C MET A 653 -39.13 3.83 14.59
N GLY A 654 -39.19 2.74 15.36
CA GLY A 654 -38.53 1.49 15.01
C GLY A 654 -37.01 1.53 15.19
N ALA A 655 -36.45 2.66 15.66
CA ALA A 655 -35.02 2.78 15.92
C ALA A 655 -34.60 1.81 17.03
N PRO A 656 -33.40 1.24 16.93
CA PRO A 656 -32.90 0.35 17.96
C PRO A 656 -32.71 1.10 19.29
N SER A 657 -32.81 0.37 20.41
CA SER A 657 -32.66 0.94 21.76
C SER A 657 -31.35 1.71 21.91
N ALA A 658 -31.29 2.64 22.85
CA ALA A 658 -30.16 3.54 23.00
C ALA A 658 -28.86 2.78 23.23
N ARG A 659 -27.81 3.10 22.46
CA ARG A 659 -26.56 2.31 22.51
C ARG A 659 -25.30 3.10 22.21
N MET A 660 -24.25 2.77 22.94
CA MET A 660 -22.86 3.15 22.65
C MET A 660 -22.01 1.90 22.39
N TYR A 661 -20.85 2.08 21.76
CA TYR A 661 -19.97 0.98 21.33
C TYR A 661 -20.64 -0.05 20.41
N HIS A 662 -21.63 0.41 19.65
CA HIS A 662 -22.24 -0.34 18.55
C HIS A 662 -21.38 -0.19 17.29
N THR A 663 -21.60 -1.05 16.31
CA THR A 663 -20.97 -0.92 14.99
C THR A 663 -21.99 -0.41 13.99
N ALA A 664 -21.49 0.27 12.95
CA ALA A 664 -22.29 0.66 11.80
C ALA A 664 -21.55 0.36 10.50
N VAL A 665 -22.30 -0.10 9.49
CA VAL A 665 -21.78 -0.30 8.13
C VAL A 665 -22.69 0.38 7.11
N TRP A 666 -22.08 0.84 6.01
CA TRP A 666 -22.81 1.35 4.84
C TRP A 666 -22.92 0.27 3.78
N THR A 667 -24.14 -0.03 3.34
CA THR A 667 -24.38 -1.06 2.32
C THR A 667 -24.26 -0.55 0.88
N GLY A 668 -23.99 0.74 0.70
CA GLY A 668 -24.27 1.45 -0.56
C GLY A 668 -25.66 2.11 -0.59
N SER A 669 -26.60 1.67 0.27
CA SER A 669 -27.98 2.17 0.30
C SER A 669 -28.58 2.30 1.70
N LEU A 670 -28.15 1.51 2.68
CA LEU A 670 -28.65 1.46 4.05
C LEU A 670 -27.50 1.63 5.05
N MET A 671 -27.75 2.25 6.19
CA MET A 671 -26.88 2.16 7.36
C MET A 671 -27.40 1.04 8.26
N ILE A 672 -26.58 0.05 8.58
CA ILE A 672 -26.97 -1.02 9.51
C ILE A 672 -26.24 -0.80 10.83
N VAL A 673 -27.01 -0.65 11.92
CA VAL A 673 -26.50 -0.55 13.29
C VAL A 673 -26.85 -1.81 14.05
N TRP A 674 -25.88 -2.39 14.78
CA TRP A 674 -26.16 -3.59 15.55
C TRP A 674 -25.31 -3.69 16.83
N GLY A 675 -25.87 -4.36 17.85
CA GLY A 675 -25.20 -4.63 19.13
C GLY A 675 -24.92 -3.37 19.96
N GLY A 676 -23.98 -3.43 20.90
CA GLY A 676 -23.61 -2.31 21.78
C GLY A 676 -24.18 -2.43 23.20
N LEU A 677 -23.92 -1.41 24.02
CA LEU A 677 -24.42 -1.30 25.40
C LEU A 677 -25.64 -0.40 25.44
N SER A 678 -26.76 -0.93 25.90
CA SER A 678 -28.00 -0.21 26.19
C SER A 678 -28.29 -0.31 27.68
N SER A 679 -28.37 0.83 28.38
CA SER A 679 -28.61 0.88 29.83
C SER A 679 -27.64 -0.01 30.64
N ASN A 680 -26.35 0.04 30.29
CA ASN A 680 -25.27 -0.80 30.84
C ASN A 680 -25.47 -2.32 30.64
N ARG A 681 -26.40 -2.73 29.78
CA ARG A 681 -26.62 -4.12 29.36
C ARG A 681 -26.25 -4.29 27.89
N SER A 682 -25.55 -5.35 27.57
CA SER A 682 -25.31 -5.73 26.18
C SER A 682 -26.64 -6.03 25.48
N VAL A 683 -26.76 -5.66 24.21
CA VAL A 683 -27.93 -5.96 23.37
C VAL A 683 -27.55 -6.73 22.10
N ASN A 684 -28.45 -7.55 21.58
CA ASN A 684 -28.34 -8.19 20.25
C ASN A 684 -29.38 -7.69 19.26
N THR A 685 -30.05 -6.61 19.63
CA THR A 685 -30.95 -5.89 18.75
C THR A 685 -30.13 -4.94 17.88
N GLY A 686 -30.73 -4.45 16.82
CA GLY A 686 -30.13 -3.51 15.89
C GLY A 686 -31.20 -2.96 14.97
N GLY A 687 -30.79 -2.14 14.02
CA GLY A 687 -31.68 -1.52 13.06
C GLY A 687 -30.99 -1.29 11.74
N ARG A 688 -31.75 -1.51 10.65
CA ARG A 688 -31.41 -1.03 9.33
C ARG A 688 -32.07 0.32 9.16
N TYR A 689 -31.25 1.31 8.91
CA TYR A 689 -31.70 2.63 8.58
C TYR A 689 -31.63 2.84 7.08
N ASP A 690 -32.79 3.06 6.49
CA ASP A 690 -32.91 3.50 5.11
C ASP A 690 -32.97 5.04 5.08
N PRO A 691 -31.90 5.72 4.65
CA PRO A 691 -31.92 7.17 4.60
C PRO A 691 -32.83 7.72 3.51
N ALA A 692 -33.23 6.92 2.50
CA ALA A 692 -34.15 7.33 1.45
C ALA A 692 -35.61 7.40 1.96
N THR A 693 -35.98 6.53 2.90
CA THR A 693 -37.33 6.51 3.49
C THR A 693 -37.39 7.05 4.91
N ASP A 694 -36.24 7.35 5.53
CA ASP A 694 -36.12 7.70 6.95
C ASP A 694 -36.75 6.67 7.88
N THR A 695 -36.61 5.40 7.55
CA THR A 695 -37.22 4.34 8.35
C THR A 695 -36.15 3.48 8.99
N TRP A 696 -36.41 3.13 10.25
CA TRP A 696 -35.72 2.05 10.90
C TRP A 696 -36.55 0.78 10.78
N SER A 697 -35.95 -0.22 10.17
CA SER A 697 -36.44 -1.58 10.27
C SER A 697 -35.62 -2.31 11.30
N PRO A 698 -36.23 -2.89 12.35
CA PRO A 698 -35.47 -3.66 13.33
C PRO A 698 -34.77 -4.81 12.62
N THR A 699 -33.54 -5.10 13.04
CA THR A 699 -32.94 -6.39 12.70
C THR A 699 -33.65 -7.44 13.55
N PRO A 700 -34.16 -8.55 12.97
CA PRO A 700 -34.81 -9.57 13.78
C PRO A 700 -33.82 -10.16 14.78
N THR A 701 -34.32 -10.63 15.90
CA THR A 701 -33.51 -11.31 16.93
C THR A 701 -33.54 -12.82 16.78
N PHE A 702 -34.47 -13.35 15.97
CA PHE A 702 -34.53 -14.78 15.66
C PHE A 702 -33.24 -15.19 14.97
N ARG A 703 -32.52 -16.13 15.60
CA ARG A 703 -31.20 -16.60 15.18
C ARG A 703 -30.10 -15.52 15.11
N ALA A 704 -30.37 -14.31 15.62
CA ALA A 704 -29.34 -13.31 15.81
C ALA A 704 -28.36 -13.76 16.91
N PRO A 705 -27.11 -13.29 16.88
CA PRO A 705 -26.13 -13.60 17.91
C PRO A 705 -26.61 -13.17 19.31
N ALA A 706 -26.05 -13.75 20.37
CA ALA A 706 -26.33 -13.31 21.74
C ALA A 706 -25.98 -11.82 21.98
N PRO A 707 -26.53 -11.14 23.00
CA PRO A 707 -26.25 -9.73 23.28
C PRO A 707 -24.77 -9.42 23.52
N ARG A 708 -24.23 -8.36 22.87
CA ARG A 708 -22.79 -8.03 22.90
C ARG A 708 -22.48 -6.56 22.60
N TYR A 709 -21.31 -6.09 23.04
CA TYR A 709 -20.72 -4.78 22.71
C TYR A 709 -19.21 -4.94 22.46
N TRP A 710 -18.55 -3.94 21.86
CA TRP A 710 -17.13 -4.07 21.45
C TRP A 710 -16.86 -5.26 20.51
N HIS A 711 -17.90 -5.61 19.74
CA HIS A 711 -17.80 -6.53 18.62
C HIS A 711 -17.34 -5.75 17.39
N THR A 712 -16.97 -6.47 16.34
CA THR A 712 -16.69 -5.87 15.03
C THR A 712 -17.80 -6.20 14.06
N ALA A 713 -17.97 -5.34 13.07
CA ALA A 713 -18.83 -5.60 11.94
C ALA A 713 -18.15 -5.16 10.65
N VAL A 714 -18.32 -5.95 9.60
CA VAL A 714 -17.80 -5.64 8.27
C VAL A 714 -18.92 -5.74 7.24
N TRP A 715 -18.87 -4.88 6.22
CA TRP A 715 -19.70 -5.00 5.03
C TRP A 715 -18.97 -5.79 3.98
N THR A 716 -19.64 -6.79 3.44
CA THR A 716 -19.05 -7.70 2.44
C THR A 716 -19.24 -7.24 1.00
N GLY A 717 -20.12 -6.26 0.79
CA GLY A 717 -20.72 -5.95 -0.50
C GLY A 717 -22.21 -6.32 -0.55
N ASP A 718 -22.63 -7.40 0.14
CA ASP A 718 -24.02 -7.90 0.10
C ASP A 718 -24.67 -8.16 1.48
N ARG A 719 -23.88 -8.47 2.51
CA ARG A 719 -24.35 -8.79 3.87
C ARG A 719 -23.44 -8.20 4.96
N MET A 720 -24.00 -7.97 6.15
CA MET A 720 -23.24 -7.58 7.33
C MET A 720 -22.83 -8.82 8.11
N ILE A 721 -21.56 -8.92 8.49
CA ILE A 721 -21.07 -9.99 9.36
C ILE A 721 -20.71 -9.39 10.71
N VAL A 722 -21.23 -9.98 11.78
CA VAL A 722 -20.99 -9.59 13.18
C VAL A 722 -20.38 -10.74 13.94
N TRP A 723 -19.31 -10.48 14.70
CA TRP A 723 -18.70 -11.51 15.52
C TRP A 723 -17.93 -10.98 16.74
N GLY A 724 -17.79 -11.82 17.76
CA GLY A 724 -17.08 -11.52 19.02
C GLY A 724 -17.83 -10.49 19.89
N GLY A 725 -17.14 -9.68 20.69
CA GLY A 725 -17.73 -8.75 21.65
C GLY A 725 -17.97 -9.33 23.05
N SER A 726 -18.18 -8.43 24.02
CA SER A 726 -18.36 -8.77 25.43
C SER A 726 -19.82 -9.16 25.65
N GLY A 727 -20.03 -10.45 25.89
CA GLY A 727 -21.33 -11.11 25.99
C GLY A 727 -21.15 -12.55 26.47
N PRO A 728 -22.24 -13.29 26.74
CA PRO A 728 -22.18 -14.60 27.37
C PRO A 728 -21.55 -15.70 26.49
N ASN A 729 -21.48 -15.52 25.17
CA ASN A 729 -21.22 -16.60 24.22
C ASN A 729 -20.18 -16.21 23.13
N ASN A 730 -19.52 -17.24 22.59
CA ASN A 730 -18.56 -17.16 21.49
C ASN A 730 -19.21 -17.31 20.10
N ASP A 731 -20.24 -16.53 19.82
CA ASP A 731 -21.07 -16.65 18.63
C ASP A 731 -21.03 -15.39 17.75
N GLY A 732 -21.56 -15.52 16.53
CA GLY A 732 -21.68 -14.43 15.57
C GLY A 732 -22.78 -14.74 14.56
N GLY A 733 -23.02 -13.80 13.65
CA GLY A 733 -24.15 -13.85 12.75
C GLY A 733 -23.84 -13.16 11.43
N ARG A 734 -24.35 -13.75 10.34
CA ARG A 734 -24.45 -13.08 9.05
C ARG A 734 -25.86 -12.52 8.94
N TYR A 735 -25.92 -11.23 8.66
CA TYR A 735 -27.17 -10.54 8.43
C TYR A 735 -27.28 -10.15 6.98
N ASP A 736 -28.21 -10.80 6.29
CA ASP A 736 -28.61 -10.43 4.94
C ASP A 736 -29.71 -9.35 5.04
N PRO A 737 -29.43 -8.09 4.63
CA PRO A 737 -30.41 -7.03 4.70
C PRO A 737 -31.53 -7.14 3.67
N VAL A 738 -31.36 -7.92 2.59
CA VAL A 738 -32.37 -8.15 1.54
C VAL A 738 -33.45 -9.08 2.06
N THR A 739 -33.06 -10.25 2.59
CA THR A 739 -34.02 -11.19 3.17
C THR A 739 -34.40 -10.81 4.61
N GLY A 740 -33.63 -9.92 5.24
CA GLY A 740 -33.81 -9.54 6.63
C GLY A 740 -33.53 -10.69 7.59
N THR A 741 -32.72 -11.68 7.21
CA THR A 741 -32.52 -12.89 8.03
C THR A 741 -31.16 -12.91 8.70
N TRP A 742 -31.14 -13.38 9.95
CA TRP A 742 -29.92 -13.78 10.61
C TRP A 742 -29.67 -15.26 10.37
N THR A 743 -28.51 -15.54 9.80
CA THR A 743 -27.98 -16.90 9.79
C THR A 743 -26.89 -16.97 10.86
N PRO A 744 -27.06 -17.82 11.90
CA PRO A 744 -26.01 -18.04 12.88
C PRO A 744 -24.77 -18.47 12.12
N ILE A 745 -23.64 -17.94 12.55
CA ILE A 745 -22.37 -18.38 12.04
C ILE A 745 -22.04 -19.71 12.74
N SER A 746 -21.61 -20.70 11.97
CA SER A 746 -21.08 -21.96 12.51
C SER A 746 -19.99 -21.69 13.56
N LEU A 747 -19.99 -22.47 14.64
CA LEU A 747 -18.93 -22.39 15.66
C LEU A 747 -17.82 -23.41 15.43
N THR A 748 -17.94 -24.24 14.39
CA THR A 748 -16.94 -25.25 14.05
C THR A 748 -15.63 -24.54 13.72
N ASN A 749 -14.61 -24.81 14.55
CA ASN A 749 -13.30 -24.17 14.56
C ASN A 749 -13.31 -22.65 14.77
N ALA A 750 -14.40 -22.08 15.30
CA ALA A 750 -14.45 -20.68 15.63
C ALA A 750 -13.41 -20.35 16.72
N PRO A 751 -12.72 -19.20 16.61
CA PRO A 751 -11.78 -18.78 17.65
C PRO A 751 -12.50 -18.51 18.96
N SER A 752 -11.84 -18.68 20.11
CA SER A 752 -12.45 -18.51 21.45
C SER A 752 -13.15 -17.14 21.65
N PRO A 753 -14.10 -17.00 22.60
CA PRO A 753 -14.82 -15.74 22.80
C PRO A 753 -13.86 -14.59 23.10
N ARG A 754 -14.17 -13.39 22.61
CA ARG A 754 -13.29 -12.21 22.69
C ARG A 754 -14.00 -10.89 22.41
N TYR A 755 -13.54 -9.81 23.03
CA TYR A 755 -14.00 -8.43 22.78
C TYR A 755 -12.82 -7.45 22.64
N GLY A 756 -13.07 -6.28 22.04
CA GLY A 756 -11.99 -5.30 21.79
C GLY A 756 -10.94 -5.80 20.78
N HIS A 757 -11.35 -6.75 19.94
CA HIS A 757 -10.60 -7.23 18.78
C HIS A 757 -10.87 -6.32 17.59
N THR A 758 -10.11 -6.49 16.52
CA THR A 758 -10.35 -5.81 15.25
C THR A 758 -10.76 -6.81 14.18
N ALA A 759 -11.41 -6.31 13.13
CA ALA A 759 -11.76 -7.11 11.97
C ALA A 759 -11.72 -6.28 10.69
N VAL A 760 -11.45 -6.96 9.59
CA VAL A 760 -11.47 -6.41 8.24
C VAL A 760 -12.26 -7.32 7.31
N TRP A 761 -12.83 -6.73 6.26
CA TRP A 761 -13.33 -7.49 5.12
C TRP A 761 -12.22 -7.64 4.10
N ALA A 762 -11.89 -8.90 3.78
CA ALA A 762 -10.84 -9.23 2.83
C ALA A 762 -11.34 -9.40 1.39
N GLY A 763 -12.54 -8.89 1.08
CA GLY A 763 -13.22 -9.14 -0.20
C GLY A 763 -14.02 -10.45 -0.23
N THR A 764 -13.56 -11.51 0.43
CA THR A 764 -14.23 -12.83 0.44
C THR A 764 -14.48 -13.42 1.82
N GLN A 765 -13.68 -13.06 2.82
CA GLN A 765 -13.75 -13.60 4.18
C GLN A 765 -13.62 -12.48 5.20
N MET A 766 -14.29 -12.63 6.34
CA MET A 766 -14.06 -11.76 7.48
C MET A 766 -12.91 -12.30 8.30
N ILE A 767 -11.91 -11.46 8.57
CA ILE A 767 -10.77 -11.84 9.39
C ILE A 767 -10.88 -11.13 10.73
N VAL A 768 -10.86 -11.90 11.82
CA VAL A 768 -10.90 -11.40 13.18
C VAL A 768 -9.62 -11.76 13.91
N TRP A 769 -9.01 -10.79 14.60
CA TRP A 769 -7.84 -11.09 15.42
C TRP A 769 -7.65 -10.19 16.65
N GLY A 770 -7.02 -10.77 17.67
CA GLY A 770 -6.71 -10.12 18.93
C GLY A 770 -7.91 -10.10 19.89
N GLY A 771 -7.99 -9.09 20.74
CA GLY A 771 -9.03 -8.90 21.75
C GLY A 771 -8.73 -9.59 23.08
N GLN A 772 -9.75 -9.68 23.93
CA GLN A 772 -9.62 -10.24 25.28
C GLN A 772 -10.89 -10.94 25.78
N TYR A 773 -10.75 -11.84 26.76
CA TYR A 773 -11.86 -12.53 27.42
C TYR A 773 -11.57 -12.82 28.91
N THR A 774 -10.97 -13.96 29.26
CA THR A 774 -10.39 -14.22 30.60
C THR A 774 -8.96 -13.71 30.74
N GLY A 775 -8.36 -13.38 29.59
CA GLY A 775 -7.08 -12.72 29.41
C GLY A 775 -7.02 -12.18 27.98
N LEU A 776 -5.93 -11.50 27.63
CA LEU A 776 -5.70 -11.04 26.27
C LEU A 776 -5.48 -12.23 25.32
N LEU A 777 -5.76 -12.03 24.03
CA LEU A 777 -5.73 -13.09 23.02
C LEU A 777 -4.86 -12.68 21.82
N ASN A 778 -4.07 -13.63 21.31
CA ASN A 778 -3.33 -13.56 20.04
C ASN A 778 -3.87 -14.56 19.00
N THR A 779 -5.03 -15.15 19.30
CA THR A 779 -5.75 -16.04 18.41
C THR A 779 -6.69 -15.22 17.53
N GLY A 780 -7.21 -15.84 16.49
CA GLY A 780 -8.17 -15.24 15.58
C GLY A 780 -8.80 -16.29 14.69
N GLY A 781 -9.66 -15.85 13.79
CA GLY A 781 -10.34 -16.74 12.85
C GLY A 781 -10.63 -16.01 11.55
N ARG A 782 -10.57 -16.76 10.46
CA ARG A 782 -11.11 -16.35 9.17
C ARG A 782 -12.44 -17.03 9.00
N TYR A 783 -13.44 -16.22 8.73
CA TYR A 783 -14.76 -16.70 8.49
C TYR A 783 -15.09 -16.60 7.01
N ASP A 784 -15.35 -17.77 6.42
CA ASP A 784 -15.87 -17.87 5.07
C ASP A 784 -17.40 -17.92 5.12
N PRO A 785 -18.10 -16.86 4.65
CA PRO A 785 -19.55 -16.83 4.65
C PRO A 785 -20.18 -17.75 3.59
N SER A 786 -19.43 -18.21 2.58
CA SER A 786 -19.93 -19.14 1.55
C SER A 786 -19.95 -20.58 2.06
N ALA A 787 -18.90 -20.98 2.77
CA ALA A 787 -18.78 -22.32 3.37
C ALA A 787 -19.42 -22.43 4.77
N ASP A 788 -19.80 -21.30 5.38
CA ASP A 788 -20.22 -21.18 6.78
C ASP A 788 -19.30 -21.94 7.74
N SER A 789 -18.01 -21.64 7.65
CA SER A 789 -17.01 -22.32 8.47
C SER A 789 -15.91 -21.36 8.88
N TRP A 790 -15.38 -21.59 10.06
CA TRP A 790 -14.17 -20.92 10.49
C TRP A 790 -12.98 -21.75 10.11
N THR A 791 -11.95 -21.06 9.66
CA THR A 791 -10.60 -21.58 9.74
C THR A 791 -9.85 -20.75 10.78
N PRO A 792 -9.30 -21.37 11.83
CA PRO A 792 -8.50 -20.64 12.81
C PRO A 792 -7.38 -19.90 12.10
N THR A 793 -7.13 -18.65 12.51
CA THR A 793 -5.87 -18.03 12.12
C THR A 793 -4.76 -18.82 12.81
N SER A 794 -3.60 -18.94 12.18
CA SER A 794 -2.46 -19.52 12.89
C SER A 794 -2.15 -18.72 14.16
N THR A 795 -1.74 -19.41 15.22
CA THR A 795 -1.16 -18.79 16.41
C THR A 795 0.36 -18.75 16.34
N ALA A 796 0.95 -19.42 15.35
CA ALA A 796 2.38 -19.37 15.08
C ALA A 796 2.72 -18.00 14.48
N ASN A 797 3.66 -17.29 15.13
CA ASN A 797 4.09 -15.92 14.83
C ASN A 797 3.00 -14.84 14.95
N ALA A 798 1.84 -15.19 15.52
CA ALA A 798 0.83 -14.20 15.82
C ALA A 798 1.38 -13.19 16.84
N PRO A 799 1.11 -11.88 16.67
CA PRO A 799 1.58 -10.86 17.60
C PRO A 799 1.12 -11.16 19.03
N ALA A 800 1.88 -10.70 20.02
CA ALA A 800 1.57 -10.96 21.43
C ALA A 800 0.09 -10.64 21.77
N PRO A 801 -0.53 -11.39 22.70
CA PRO A 801 -1.94 -11.21 23.02
C PRO A 801 -2.26 -9.75 23.35
N ARG A 802 -3.27 -9.17 22.68
CA ARG A 802 -3.54 -7.73 22.77
C ARG A 802 -4.98 -7.37 22.48
N SER A 803 -5.39 -6.19 22.94
CA SER A 803 -6.65 -5.55 22.56
C SER A 803 -6.43 -4.07 22.26
N ARG A 804 -7.43 -3.37 21.73
CA ARG A 804 -7.36 -1.90 21.47
C ARG A 804 -6.27 -1.47 20.48
N HIS A 805 -5.83 -2.38 19.62
CA HIS A 805 -4.99 -2.12 18.46
C HIS A 805 -5.83 -1.62 17.29
N THR A 806 -5.20 -1.04 16.28
CA THR A 806 -5.88 -0.73 15.02
C THR A 806 -5.66 -1.84 14.01
N VAL A 807 -6.54 -1.88 13.01
CA VAL A 807 -6.37 -2.74 11.85
C VAL A 807 -6.62 -1.95 10.58
N VAL A 808 -5.87 -2.25 9.53
CA VAL A 808 -6.24 -1.83 8.17
C VAL A 808 -6.18 -3.01 7.23
N TRP A 809 -7.06 -2.98 6.22
CA TRP A 809 -6.99 -3.89 5.10
C TRP A 809 -6.14 -3.27 4.02
N THR A 810 -5.13 -4.02 3.60
CA THR A 810 -4.19 -3.65 2.55
C THR A 810 -4.51 -4.36 1.26
N ASP A 811 -5.79 -4.66 1.07
CA ASP A 811 -6.25 -5.25 -0.17
C ASP A 811 -5.89 -6.75 -0.32
N ALA A 812 -4.96 -7.25 0.50
CA ALA A 812 -4.69 -8.67 0.69
C ALA A 812 -4.18 -9.09 2.07
N LEU A 813 -3.59 -8.17 2.84
CA LEU A 813 -3.13 -8.46 4.19
C LEU A 813 -3.93 -7.67 5.20
N MET A 814 -4.23 -8.32 6.32
CA MET A 814 -4.77 -7.65 7.49
C MET A 814 -3.59 -7.18 8.34
N LEU A 815 -3.40 -5.87 8.42
CA LEU A 815 -2.39 -5.27 9.28
C LEU A 815 -2.96 -4.92 10.64
N VAL A 816 -2.44 -5.51 11.71
CA VAL A 816 -2.79 -5.22 13.09
C VAL A 816 -1.63 -4.50 13.75
N TRP A 817 -1.83 -3.30 14.30
CA TRP A 817 -0.75 -2.64 15.03
C TRP A 817 -1.17 -1.85 16.28
N GLY A 818 -0.23 -1.80 17.22
CA GLY A 818 -0.35 -1.18 18.53
C GLY A 818 -1.19 -2.02 19.49
N GLY A 819 -1.93 -1.35 20.38
CA GLY A 819 -2.83 -1.96 21.37
C GLY A 819 -2.21 -2.17 22.74
N SER A 820 -3.01 -2.65 23.69
CA SER A 820 -2.56 -3.00 25.04
C SER A 820 -2.32 -4.50 25.19
N THR A 821 -1.18 -4.84 25.78
CA THR A 821 -0.71 -6.19 26.11
C THR A 821 -0.87 -6.53 27.60
N SER A 822 -1.61 -5.72 28.40
CA SER A 822 -2.12 -6.13 29.73
C SER A 822 -3.63 -5.96 29.86
N VAL A 823 -4.27 -6.80 30.70
CA VAL A 823 -5.72 -6.72 30.97
C VAL A 823 -6.10 -5.43 31.70
N SER A 824 -5.18 -4.85 32.48
CA SER A 824 -5.37 -3.56 33.15
C SER A 824 -5.33 -2.36 32.19
N GLY A 825 -4.81 -2.54 30.96
CA GLY A 825 -4.69 -1.49 29.95
C GLY A 825 -3.43 -0.62 30.06
N ASP A 826 -2.56 -0.88 31.05
CA ASP A 826 -1.40 -0.03 31.34
C ASP A 826 -0.12 -0.44 30.59
N ALA A 827 -0.05 -1.69 30.10
CA ALA A 827 1.03 -2.14 29.22
C ALA A 827 0.60 -1.92 27.77
N LEU A 828 1.11 -0.87 27.15
CA LEU A 828 0.82 -0.50 25.77
C LEU A 828 1.89 -1.10 24.85
N SER A 829 1.56 -1.25 23.57
CA SER A 829 2.44 -1.86 22.57
C SER A 829 2.55 -1.00 21.33
N ASN A 830 3.74 -0.97 20.73
CA ASN A 830 4.06 -0.42 19.41
C ASN A 830 4.44 -1.53 18.43
N THR A 831 4.03 -2.76 18.76
CA THR A 831 4.26 -3.96 17.94
C THR A 831 2.98 -4.27 17.16
N GLY A 832 3.04 -5.18 16.19
CA GLY A 832 1.86 -5.60 15.45
C GLY A 832 2.10 -6.88 14.66
N GLY A 833 1.21 -7.20 13.74
CA GLY A 833 1.35 -8.30 12.79
C GLY A 833 0.55 -8.08 11.53
N ARG A 834 1.11 -8.52 10.42
CA ARG A 834 0.41 -8.71 9.16
C ARG A 834 -0.04 -10.16 9.11
N TYR A 835 -1.33 -10.34 8.86
CA TYR A 835 -1.90 -11.64 8.66
C TYR A 835 -2.22 -11.84 7.20
N ASP A 836 -1.68 -12.95 6.68
CA ASP A 836 -2.00 -13.44 5.36
C ASP A 836 -3.11 -14.50 5.45
N PRO A 837 -4.33 -14.18 4.97
CA PRO A 837 -5.42 -15.13 4.88
C PRO A 837 -5.32 -16.09 3.70
N ALA A 838 -4.37 -15.96 2.77
CA ALA A 838 -4.11 -17.01 1.78
C ALA A 838 -3.20 -18.08 2.39
N GLY A 839 -2.08 -17.67 2.99
CA GLY A 839 -1.11 -18.56 3.64
C GLY A 839 -1.46 -19.02 5.05
N VAL A 840 -2.58 -18.54 5.64
CA VAL A 840 -2.96 -18.79 7.04
C VAL A 840 -1.86 -18.41 8.04
N SER A 841 -1.06 -17.39 7.76
CA SER A 841 0.17 -17.15 8.53
C SER A 841 0.24 -15.72 9.05
N TRP A 842 0.87 -15.59 10.21
CA TRP A 842 1.22 -14.29 10.76
C TRP A 842 2.68 -14.00 10.49
N THR A 843 2.93 -12.75 10.15
CA THR A 843 4.26 -12.17 10.20
C THR A 843 4.20 -10.96 11.10
N SER A 844 5.10 -10.87 12.07
CA SER A 844 5.17 -9.73 12.98
C SER A 844 5.43 -8.45 12.19
N ILE A 845 4.71 -7.38 12.52
CA ILE A 845 5.03 -6.04 12.05
C ILE A 845 6.24 -5.54 12.83
N ALA A 846 7.24 -5.01 12.14
CA ALA A 846 8.40 -4.49 12.85
C ALA A 846 8.03 -3.29 13.73
N THR A 847 8.71 -3.18 14.86
CA THR A 847 8.60 -2.10 15.85
C THR A 847 9.60 -0.97 15.60
N ILE A 848 10.39 -1.09 14.54
CA ILE A 848 11.48 -0.18 14.22
C ILE A 848 10.88 1.14 13.74
N ASN A 849 11.21 2.23 14.47
CA ASN A 849 10.60 3.57 14.38
C ASN A 849 9.08 3.58 14.62
N ALA A 850 8.57 2.48 15.18
CA ALA A 850 7.17 2.38 15.47
C ALA A 850 6.84 3.42 16.54
N PRO A 851 5.77 4.21 16.33
CA PRO A 851 5.38 5.25 17.27
C PRO A 851 5.29 4.64 18.66
N SER A 852 5.70 5.39 19.69
CA SER A 852 5.77 4.88 21.07
C SER A 852 4.55 4.02 21.44
N PRO A 853 4.73 2.97 22.25
CA PRO A 853 3.67 2.02 22.56
C PRO A 853 2.34 2.68 22.84
N ARG A 854 1.31 2.31 22.07
CA ARG A 854 0.02 2.97 22.12
C ARG A 854 -1.14 2.05 21.83
N ALA A 855 -2.22 2.27 22.55
CA ALA A 855 -3.51 1.72 22.20
C ALA A 855 -4.36 2.80 21.57
N ASP A 856 -5.56 2.45 21.10
CA ASP A 856 -6.63 3.42 21.05
C ASP A 856 -6.27 4.59 20.09
N HIS A 857 -5.61 4.32 18.96
CA HIS A 857 -5.20 5.30 17.94
C HIS A 857 -6.05 5.11 16.68
N THR A 858 -5.93 6.00 15.70
CA THR A 858 -6.58 5.81 14.40
C THR A 858 -5.54 5.33 13.39
N ALA A 859 -5.94 4.41 12.52
CA ALA A 859 -5.12 3.95 11.41
C ALA A 859 -5.97 3.95 10.13
N VAL A 860 -5.40 4.42 9.02
CA VAL A 860 -6.05 4.34 7.71
C VAL A 860 -5.09 3.76 6.69
N TRP A 861 -5.61 2.92 5.79
CA TRP A 861 -4.89 2.51 4.60
C TRP A 861 -5.07 3.58 3.53
N ALA A 862 -4.03 4.35 3.27
CA ALA A 862 -4.03 5.37 2.23
C ALA A 862 -3.18 4.85 1.08
N LYS A 863 -3.82 4.13 0.14
CA LYS A 863 -3.20 3.42 -1.00
C LYS A 863 -2.24 2.28 -0.63
N ASP A 864 -1.10 2.58 -0.01
CA ASP A 864 0.01 1.63 0.20
C ASP A 864 0.58 1.65 1.62
N ARG A 865 0.03 2.50 2.50
CA ARG A 865 0.52 2.64 3.87
C ARG A 865 -0.59 2.69 4.89
N MET A 866 -0.33 2.07 6.02
CA MET A 866 -1.12 2.22 7.23
C MET A 866 -0.64 3.48 7.95
N VAL A 867 -1.35 4.59 7.82
CA VAL A 867 -1.06 5.83 8.57
C VAL A 867 -1.73 5.74 9.93
N VAL A 868 -0.94 5.68 11.01
CA VAL A 868 -1.40 5.71 12.40
C VAL A 868 -1.20 7.08 13.02
N TRP A 869 -2.21 7.58 13.73
CA TRP A 869 -2.11 8.85 14.46
C TRP A 869 -2.89 8.84 15.77
N GLY A 870 -2.36 9.54 16.77
CA GLY A 870 -2.98 9.64 18.09
C GLY A 870 -2.67 8.45 18.99
N GLY A 871 -3.48 8.27 20.03
CA GLY A 871 -3.43 7.10 20.91
C GLY A 871 -3.11 7.41 22.37
N ASP A 872 -3.52 6.52 23.26
CA ASP A 872 -3.05 6.50 24.66
C ASP A 872 -1.60 6.01 24.68
N ILE A 873 -0.68 6.69 25.39
CA ILE A 873 0.72 6.27 25.58
C ILE A 873 1.10 6.09 27.07
N GLY A 874 0.11 5.98 27.95
CA GLY A 874 0.27 5.65 29.37
C GLY A 874 -0.26 6.76 30.27
N TYR A 875 -1.37 6.49 30.97
CA TYR A 875 -2.12 7.48 31.74
C TYR A 875 -1.25 8.32 32.70
N PRO A 876 -1.42 9.65 32.75
CA PRO A 876 -2.40 10.48 32.03
C PRO A 876 -1.92 11.01 30.66
N ASN A 877 -0.92 10.38 30.04
CA ASN A 877 -0.27 10.87 28.83
C ASN A 877 -0.88 10.28 27.56
N TYR A 878 -1.17 11.15 26.61
CA TYR A 878 -1.70 10.78 25.30
C TYR A 878 -0.71 11.22 24.22
N ALA A 879 -0.71 10.55 23.08
CA ALA A 879 0.21 10.86 22.01
C ALA A 879 -0.44 11.82 21.03
N ASN A 880 0.16 13.00 20.89
CA ASN A 880 0.08 13.79 19.68
C ASN A 880 1.10 13.30 18.65
N THR A 881 1.26 12.00 18.53
CA THR A 881 2.33 11.40 17.76
C THR A 881 1.70 10.25 17.01
N GLY A 882 2.36 9.76 15.99
CA GLY A 882 1.83 8.75 15.11
C GLY A 882 2.97 8.19 14.28
N GLY A 883 2.64 7.42 13.28
CA GLY A 883 3.63 6.87 12.36
C GLY A 883 2.95 6.26 11.17
N ARG A 884 3.67 6.19 10.07
CA ARG A 884 3.17 5.56 8.86
C ARG A 884 3.87 4.24 8.72
N TYR A 885 3.11 3.16 8.72
CA TYR A 885 3.61 1.84 8.51
C TYR A 885 3.49 1.44 7.06
N ASP A 886 4.62 1.09 6.51
CA ASP A 886 4.76 0.61 5.15
C ASP A 886 4.78 -0.93 5.19
N LEU A 887 3.83 -1.54 4.47
CA LEU A 887 3.61 -2.98 4.43
C LEU A 887 4.74 -3.72 3.68
N GLN A 888 5.33 -3.07 2.68
CA GLN A 888 6.36 -3.66 1.83
C GLN A 888 7.69 -3.68 2.55
N SER A 889 8.05 -2.60 3.23
CA SER A 889 9.26 -2.57 4.03
C SER A 889 9.13 -3.21 5.40
N ASP A 890 7.90 -3.39 5.88
CA ASP A 890 7.62 -3.79 7.24
C ASP A 890 8.28 -2.86 8.27
N THR A 891 8.21 -1.54 8.07
CA THR A 891 8.79 -0.53 8.99
C THR A 891 7.85 0.64 9.21
N TRP A 892 8.10 1.38 10.29
CA TRP A 892 7.38 2.61 10.58
C TRP A 892 8.21 3.83 10.22
N ASP A 893 7.54 4.86 9.76
CA ASP A 893 8.07 6.21 9.73
C ASP A 893 7.47 6.96 10.93
N THR A 894 8.31 7.42 11.87
CA THR A 894 7.87 8.24 13.00
C THR A 894 7.30 9.56 12.48
N THR A 895 6.09 9.92 12.90
CA THR A 895 5.54 11.24 12.55
C THR A 895 6.01 12.29 13.55
N SER A 896 6.30 13.49 13.04
CA SER A 896 6.64 14.63 13.88
C SER A 896 5.51 14.96 14.85
N THR A 897 5.88 15.26 16.10
CA THR A 897 4.98 15.68 17.19
C THR A 897 4.79 17.19 17.22
N ILE A 898 5.53 17.90 16.37
CA ILE A 898 5.63 19.34 16.40
C ILE A 898 4.55 19.91 15.49
N GLY A 899 3.48 20.39 16.14
CA GLY A 899 2.20 20.73 15.55
C GLY A 899 1.09 19.77 15.81
N ALA A 900 1.47 18.53 16.01
CA ALA A 900 0.52 17.52 16.36
C ALA A 900 -0.25 17.97 17.60
N PRO A 901 -1.60 17.90 17.57
CA PRO A 901 -2.41 18.52 18.59
C PRO A 901 -2.05 18.00 19.96
N SER A 902 -1.81 18.85 20.97
CA SER A 902 -1.38 18.44 22.30
C SER A 902 -2.04 17.14 22.77
N PRO A 903 -1.29 16.22 23.42
CA PRO A 903 -1.79 14.96 23.98
C PRO A 903 -3.29 14.99 24.36
N ARG A 904 -4.16 14.38 23.54
CA ARG A 904 -5.63 14.41 23.77
C ARG A 904 -6.13 13.12 24.41
N VAL A 905 -7.09 13.22 25.34
CA VAL A 905 -7.76 12.13 26.07
C VAL A 905 -8.71 11.32 25.14
N GLY A 906 -8.22 10.84 24.00
CA GLY A 906 -9.11 10.54 22.88
C GLY A 906 -9.80 9.19 22.87
N HIS A 907 -9.19 8.13 23.36
CA HIS A 907 -9.66 6.80 22.98
C HIS A 907 -9.65 5.76 24.10
N ARG A 908 -9.22 6.12 25.32
CA ARG A 908 -9.36 5.25 26.50
C ARG A 908 -10.83 5.22 26.95
N PRO A 909 -11.53 4.07 26.93
CA PRO A 909 -12.71 3.90 27.79
C PRO A 909 -12.21 3.89 29.25
N PRO A 910 -12.89 4.60 30.18
CA PRO A 910 -12.46 4.60 31.58
C PRO A 910 -12.41 3.15 32.09
N PRO A 911 -11.40 2.77 32.90
CA PRO A 911 -11.53 1.53 33.65
C PRO A 911 -12.79 1.62 34.54
N PRO A 912 -13.48 0.48 34.78
CA PRO A 912 -14.67 0.42 35.64
C PRO A 912 -14.43 0.96 37.05
#